data_AF-A0AAV4BSC1-F1
#
_entry.id   AF-A0AAV4BSC1-F1
#
_cell.length_a   1.000
_cell.length_b   1.000
_cell.length_c   1.000
_cell.angle_alpha   90.00
_cell.angle_beta   90.00
_cell.angle_gamma   90.00
#
_symmetry.space_group_name_H-M   'P 1'
#
loop_
_entity.id
_entity.type
_entity.pdbx_description
1 polymer ?
#
loop_
_entity_poly.entity_id
_entity_poly.type
_entity_poly.pdbx_seq_one_letter_code
_entity_poly.pdbx_strand_id
1 'polypeptide(L)'
;MLSSGEEVRLGSRIFYTASDSLCPNSDGRYNDTKNTGSYLFSVRGDNYGQRVISTDILTDYWKSASHNCYRAHPTFIDCVQDVLSDLKTARNRAIIFSGYKAYGDLNPNTATDQEIWASAGTGVELMYEKSVTADIIGIAEVVLRHCPAKFERIQRNIGIIMGATSVHVHMTGPDDGPSFTVDGYTGLSSAAFQSWALTKIDDGLDNGLSYLACANINALSTNQVYPSGAASPEAIVGEVDEAITRDNLTDFLSCANRLVSARLNTVLHQLQINSQHYFSRSLKITKAFDEPRDSYTVTPSLHTEGRAVTVTLSSGVSSYRISQLAKYAICSNADYVRNDGLSLFIAVRKQAGETEELYDFPETELVRVLPPDSKVYQTELVDFDEATNLEYPLFDGSNQDDVILDDYATLGKFKSPSSRYLRVSPLIVKCYSALQAYYVEWENRTGHSIEVSVERAFLTTEERDILIGVDDPRYLSPVLGLSMELSLNLSLVSGGASSGYPLTSLAKLAIIKCGPIFQDGGMAMGLGIYSSMVYVDARDSFKVWNPSGSYSSSYTSVTEYNTYLTSLYSAATGNIQQSVEARGVCGTVDSESALRSVGTLLSRNIAWWTPTIQCRPVTRRTLQLYSRPLSLTHTLSTLITPRATEQTNAPQPIVSR
;
A
#
# COMPACT_ATOMS: atom_id res chain seq x y z
N MET A 1 -14.28 8.48 35.82
CA MET A 1 -15.35 8.17 36.80
C MET A 1 -16.64 8.74 36.25
N LEU A 2 -17.61 7.91 35.85
CA LEU A 2 -18.90 8.35 35.31
C LEU A 2 -20.02 8.10 36.34
N SER A 3 -21.02 8.99 36.36
CA SER A 3 -22.16 8.95 37.27
C SER A 3 -23.16 7.87 36.88
N SER A 4 -23.53 7.02 37.83
CA SER A 4 -24.54 5.98 37.68
C SER A 4 -25.91 6.55 37.27
N GLY A 5 -26.60 5.93 36.30
CA GLY A 5 -27.96 6.32 35.88
C GLY A 5 -28.01 7.30 34.70
N GLU A 6 -26.91 7.46 33.97
CA GLU A 6 -26.84 8.25 32.74
C GLU A 6 -27.70 7.62 31.62
N GLU A 7 -28.39 8.47 30.87
CA GLU A 7 -29.20 8.08 29.71
C GLU A 7 -28.28 7.87 28.50
N VAL A 8 -28.27 6.65 27.94
CA VAL A 8 -27.45 6.27 26.79
C VAL A 8 -28.36 5.71 25.70
N ARG A 9 -28.20 6.18 24.47
CA ARG A 9 -28.91 5.62 23.32
C ARG A 9 -28.12 4.45 22.72
N LEU A 10 -28.80 3.33 22.49
CA LEU A 10 -28.29 2.20 21.70
C LEU A 10 -29.28 2.00 20.55
N GLY A 11 -28.86 2.21 19.29
CA GLY A 11 -29.76 2.22 18.15
C GLY A 11 -30.86 3.26 18.28
N SER A 12 -32.10 2.81 18.07
CA SER A 12 -33.30 3.65 18.15
C SER A 12 -33.86 3.81 19.58
N ARG A 13 -33.21 3.25 20.60
CA ARG A 13 -33.77 3.14 21.96
C ARG A 13 -32.87 3.76 23.03
N ILE A 14 -33.50 4.16 24.12
CA ILE A 14 -32.85 4.77 25.28
C ILE A 14 -32.68 3.71 26.38
N PHE A 15 -31.47 3.63 26.93
CA PHE A 15 -31.08 2.77 28.04
C PHE A 15 -30.49 3.62 29.17
N TYR A 16 -30.45 3.06 30.37
CA TYR A 16 -29.81 3.68 31.52
C TYR A 16 -28.61 2.85 31.94
N THR A 17 -27.48 3.51 32.23
CA THR A 17 -26.28 2.82 32.73
C THR A 17 -26.55 2.13 34.05
N ALA A 18 -25.89 0.99 34.28
CA ALA A 18 -26.04 0.23 35.52
C ALA A 18 -25.68 1.10 36.73
N SER A 19 -26.66 1.29 37.62
CA SER A 19 -26.53 2.00 38.90
C SER A 19 -26.78 1.10 40.10
N ASP A 20 -26.98 -0.19 39.86
CA ASP A 20 -27.51 -1.13 40.84
C ASP A 20 -26.43 -1.98 41.49
N SER A 21 -26.70 -2.37 42.74
CA SER A 21 -25.98 -3.40 43.50
C SER A 21 -25.79 -4.73 42.76
N LEU A 22 -26.65 -5.04 41.78
CA LEU A 22 -26.59 -6.24 40.96
C LEU A 22 -25.44 -6.25 39.94
N CYS A 23 -25.00 -5.07 39.48
CA CYS A 23 -23.95 -4.91 38.47
C CYS A 23 -22.98 -3.80 38.91
N PRO A 24 -22.24 -3.97 40.02
CA PRO A 24 -21.36 -2.91 40.50
C PRO A 24 -20.24 -2.67 39.50
N ASN A 25 -20.01 -1.41 39.10
CA ASN A 25 -18.89 -1.03 38.23
C ASN A 25 -17.50 -1.38 38.83
N SER A 26 -17.42 -1.61 40.14
CA SER A 26 -16.20 -2.05 40.83
C SER A 26 -15.93 -3.56 40.72
N ASP A 27 -16.88 -4.32 40.17
CA ASP A 27 -16.73 -5.75 39.96
C ASP A 27 -15.92 -6.01 38.68
N GLY A 28 -14.67 -6.46 38.87
CA GLY A 28 -13.72 -6.69 37.77
C GLY A 28 -14.21 -7.67 36.70
N ARG A 29 -15.25 -8.45 36.98
CA ARG A 29 -15.91 -9.34 36.00
C ARG A 29 -16.58 -8.59 34.85
N TYR A 30 -16.89 -7.31 35.04
CA TYR A 30 -17.48 -6.45 34.02
C TYR A 30 -16.54 -5.31 33.65
N ASN A 31 -15.23 -5.50 33.67
CA ASN A 31 -14.30 -4.47 33.19
C ASN A 31 -14.35 -4.34 31.66
N ASP A 32 -14.14 -3.13 31.17
CA ASP A 32 -13.84 -2.88 29.75
C ASP A 32 -12.36 -3.21 29.52
N THR A 33 -12.08 -4.47 29.23
CA THR A 33 -10.72 -5.03 29.15
C THR A 33 -9.86 -4.40 28.05
N LYS A 34 -10.49 -3.76 27.07
CA LYS A 34 -9.84 -3.15 25.91
C LYS A 34 -10.00 -1.62 25.86
N ASN A 35 -10.51 -1.01 26.93
CA ASN A 35 -10.73 0.44 27.02
C ASN A 35 -11.47 1.01 25.79
N THR A 36 -12.48 0.28 25.34
CA THR A 36 -13.24 0.61 24.13
C THR A 36 -14.18 1.79 24.35
N GLY A 37 -14.51 2.11 25.60
CA GLY A 37 -15.49 3.13 25.98
C GLY A 37 -16.91 2.58 26.05
N SER A 38 -17.07 1.26 26.17
CA SER A 38 -18.38 0.63 26.26
C SER A 38 -19.07 0.94 27.60
N TYR A 39 -20.40 0.93 27.59
CA TYR A 39 -21.19 1.18 28.79
C TYR A 39 -21.68 -0.14 29.38
N LEU A 40 -21.73 -0.22 30.72
CA LEU A 40 -22.31 -1.35 31.43
C LEU A 40 -23.81 -1.14 31.63
N PHE A 41 -24.60 -2.14 31.23
CA PHE A 41 -26.05 -2.16 31.36
C PHE A 41 -26.48 -3.31 32.28
N SER A 42 -27.56 -3.08 33.02
CA SER A 42 -28.22 -4.10 33.83
C SER A 42 -29.58 -4.43 33.22
N VAL A 43 -29.90 -5.72 33.13
CA VAL A 43 -31.24 -6.18 32.76
C VAL A 43 -32.07 -6.31 34.03
N ARG A 44 -33.24 -5.66 34.09
CA ARG A 44 -34.20 -5.74 35.21
C ARG A 44 -35.60 -6.16 34.73
N GLY A 45 -36.28 -7.02 35.51
CA GLY A 45 -37.71 -7.35 35.43
C GLY A 45 -38.07 -8.60 34.60
N ASP A 46 -39.24 -9.18 34.87
CA ASP A 46 -39.66 -10.59 34.57
C ASP A 46 -39.76 -11.02 33.09
N ASN A 47 -39.35 -10.19 32.13
CA ASN A 47 -39.35 -10.48 30.69
C ASN A 47 -37.94 -10.26 30.09
N TYR A 48 -36.92 -10.80 30.75
CA TYR A 48 -35.51 -10.61 30.46
C TYR A 48 -35.13 -10.91 29.00
N GLY A 49 -35.77 -11.91 28.38
CA GLY A 49 -35.31 -12.45 27.09
C GLY A 49 -35.82 -11.82 25.81
N GLN A 50 -36.80 -10.91 25.92
CA GLN A 50 -37.42 -10.28 24.74
C GLN A 50 -37.16 -8.78 24.67
N ARG A 51 -36.29 -8.23 25.54
CA ARG A 51 -35.90 -6.83 25.44
C ARG A 51 -35.03 -6.64 24.20
N VAL A 52 -35.38 -5.62 23.44
CA VAL A 52 -34.75 -5.27 22.17
C VAL A 52 -33.72 -4.20 22.48
N ILE A 53 -32.43 -4.48 22.24
CA ILE A 53 -31.32 -3.51 22.33
C ILE A 53 -31.46 -2.52 21.16
N SER A 54 -31.57 -3.07 19.95
CA SER A 54 -31.87 -2.35 18.71
C SER A 54 -32.79 -3.22 17.85
N THR A 55 -33.40 -2.68 16.80
CA THR A 55 -34.51 -3.30 16.04
C THR A 55 -34.37 -4.81 15.76
N ASP A 56 -33.17 -5.28 15.43
CA ASP A 56 -32.85 -6.70 15.15
C ASP A 56 -31.86 -7.33 16.16
N ILE A 57 -31.57 -6.64 17.27
CA ILE A 57 -30.64 -7.09 18.32
C ILE A 57 -31.43 -7.29 19.62
N LEU A 58 -31.62 -8.54 20.01
CA LEU A 58 -32.24 -8.89 21.29
C LEU A 58 -31.20 -8.99 22.40
N THR A 59 -31.61 -8.61 23.62
CA THR A 59 -30.76 -8.71 24.80
C THR A 59 -30.26 -10.13 25.05
N ASP A 60 -31.08 -11.16 24.79
CA ASP A 60 -30.68 -12.57 24.98
C ASP A 60 -29.62 -13.08 24.01
N TYR A 61 -29.59 -12.54 22.79
CA TYR A 61 -28.52 -12.87 21.85
C TYR A 61 -27.25 -12.06 22.10
N TRP A 62 -27.36 -10.99 22.88
CA TRP A 62 -26.24 -10.13 23.21
C TRP A 62 -25.57 -10.46 24.53
N LYS A 63 -26.31 -10.71 25.61
CA LYS A 63 -25.74 -10.89 26.95
C LYS A 63 -25.21 -12.32 27.16
N SER A 64 -24.29 -12.48 28.12
CA SER A 64 -23.93 -13.81 28.61
C SER A 64 -25.13 -14.48 29.31
N ALA A 65 -25.29 -15.79 29.10
CA ALA A 65 -26.41 -16.55 29.66
C ALA A 65 -26.39 -16.58 31.20
N SER A 66 -25.20 -16.61 31.80
CA SER A 66 -24.95 -16.71 33.25
C SER A 66 -25.05 -15.36 33.99
N HIS A 67 -25.19 -14.25 33.26
CA HIS A 67 -25.12 -12.90 33.84
C HIS A 67 -26.33 -12.04 33.47
N ASN A 68 -26.67 -11.12 34.38
CA ASN A 68 -27.75 -10.14 34.22
C ASN A 68 -27.24 -8.75 33.77
N CYS A 69 -25.93 -8.66 33.51
CA CYS A 69 -25.25 -7.45 33.12
C CYS A 69 -24.55 -7.70 31.79
N TYR A 70 -24.49 -6.67 30.94
CA TYR A 70 -23.73 -6.74 29.70
C TYR A 70 -23.11 -5.39 29.36
N ARG A 71 -22.02 -5.41 28.59
CA ARG A 71 -21.46 -4.19 27.99
C ARG A 71 -21.90 -4.05 26.55
N ALA A 72 -22.09 -2.80 26.14
CA ALA A 72 -22.34 -2.45 24.75
C ALA A 72 -21.80 -1.05 24.46
N HIS A 73 -21.15 -0.88 23.31
CA HIS A 73 -20.81 0.44 22.79
C HIS A 73 -21.90 0.92 21.80
N PRO A 74 -22.47 2.13 21.96
CA PRO A 74 -23.54 2.66 21.09
C PRO A 74 -23.21 2.56 19.59
N THR A 75 -22.07 3.10 19.18
CA THR A 75 -21.63 3.06 17.77
C THR A 75 -21.44 1.64 17.23
N PHE A 76 -21.05 0.70 18.09
CA PHE A 76 -20.88 -0.69 17.70
C PHE A 76 -22.23 -1.36 17.46
N ILE A 77 -23.17 -1.20 18.39
CA ILE A 77 -24.56 -1.68 18.24
C ILE A 77 -25.22 -1.08 16.99
N ASP A 78 -25.02 0.21 16.75
CA ASP A 78 -25.53 0.88 15.56
C ASP A 78 -24.97 0.29 14.27
N CYS A 79 -23.67 -0.04 14.23
CA CYS A 79 -23.14 -0.74 13.06
C CYS A 79 -23.77 -2.13 12.89
N VAL A 80 -23.75 -2.95 13.94
CA VAL A 80 -24.27 -4.32 13.88
C VAL A 80 -25.74 -4.32 13.44
N GLN A 81 -26.53 -3.34 13.90
CA GLN A 81 -27.90 -3.17 13.46
C GLN A 81 -28.01 -2.90 11.95
N ASP A 82 -27.19 -2.02 11.40
CA ASP A 82 -27.21 -1.71 9.96
C ASP A 82 -26.79 -2.93 9.12
N VAL A 83 -25.77 -3.67 9.59
CA VAL A 83 -25.33 -4.94 8.97
C VAL A 83 -26.47 -5.96 8.94
N LEU A 84 -27.13 -6.20 10.08
CA LEU A 84 -28.25 -7.14 10.15
C LEU A 84 -29.43 -6.69 9.28
N SER A 85 -29.68 -5.38 9.19
CA SER A 85 -30.76 -4.80 8.37
C SER A 85 -30.51 -4.98 6.88
N ASP A 86 -29.26 -4.76 6.42
CA ASP A 86 -28.86 -4.94 5.02
C ASP A 86 -28.95 -6.41 4.62
N LEU A 87 -28.36 -7.30 5.42
CA LEU A 87 -28.41 -8.76 5.20
C LEU A 87 -29.84 -9.31 5.16
N LYS A 88 -30.72 -8.80 6.03
CA LYS A 88 -32.16 -9.12 6.02
C LYS A 88 -32.84 -8.64 4.74
N THR A 89 -32.53 -7.44 4.28
CA THR A 89 -33.09 -6.86 3.05
C THR A 89 -32.64 -7.64 1.81
N ALA A 90 -31.38 -8.10 1.79
CA ALA A 90 -30.81 -8.93 0.75
C ALA A 90 -31.29 -10.41 0.76
N ARG A 91 -32.18 -10.79 1.70
CA ARG A 91 -32.64 -12.17 1.95
C ARG A 91 -31.54 -13.15 2.40
N ASN A 92 -30.38 -12.64 2.80
CA ASN A 92 -29.27 -13.40 3.37
C ASN A 92 -29.23 -13.19 4.88
N ARG A 93 -30.32 -13.51 5.57
CA ARG A 93 -30.50 -13.14 6.97
C ARG A 93 -29.40 -13.74 7.85
N ALA A 94 -28.70 -12.88 8.58
CA ALA A 94 -27.77 -13.26 9.63
C ALA A 94 -28.38 -13.08 11.02
N ILE A 95 -27.82 -13.80 11.98
CA ILE A 95 -28.15 -13.73 13.40
C ILE A 95 -26.87 -13.51 14.21
N ILE A 96 -27.05 -12.97 15.41
CA ILE A 96 -26.01 -12.94 16.42
C ILE A 96 -25.94 -14.33 17.04
N PHE A 97 -24.83 -15.03 16.80
CA PHE A 97 -24.55 -16.32 17.41
C PHE A 97 -24.05 -16.16 18.85
N SER A 98 -23.18 -15.19 19.07
CA SER A 98 -22.66 -14.82 20.39
C SER A 98 -22.40 -13.33 20.46
N GLY A 99 -22.81 -12.68 21.54
CA GLY A 99 -22.49 -11.28 21.85
C GLY A 99 -21.47 -11.16 22.98
N TYR A 100 -21.76 -10.26 23.92
CA TYR A 100 -21.02 -10.02 25.15
C TYR A 100 -20.85 -11.29 26.02
N LYS A 101 -19.61 -11.55 26.43
CA LYS A 101 -19.25 -12.56 27.43
C LYS A 101 -18.72 -11.86 28.69
N ALA A 102 -19.25 -12.16 29.87
CA ALA A 102 -18.68 -11.56 31.08
C ALA A 102 -17.26 -12.09 31.31
N TYR A 103 -16.35 -11.25 31.77
CA TYR A 103 -14.96 -11.69 32.00
C TYR A 103 -14.88 -12.82 33.05
N GLY A 104 -15.85 -12.87 33.98
CA GLY A 104 -15.98 -13.98 34.93
C GLY A 104 -16.38 -15.33 34.33
N ASP A 105 -16.88 -15.37 33.09
CA ASP A 105 -17.15 -16.60 32.34
C ASP A 105 -15.91 -17.07 31.55
N LEU A 106 -14.88 -16.22 31.43
CA LEU A 106 -13.68 -16.51 30.67
C LEU A 106 -12.61 -17.14 31.55
N ASN A 107 -11.88 -18.09 31.00
CA ASN A 107 -10.63 -18.54 31.60
C ASN A 107 -9.51 -17.60 31.15
N PRO A 108 -8.91 -16.79 32.04
CA PRO A 108 -7.94 -15.76 31.64
C PRO A 108 -6.68 -16.33 30.99
N ASN A 109 -6.36 -17.61 31.20
CA ASN A 109 -5.19 -18.26 30.62
C ASN A 109 -5.42 -18.84 29.22
N THR A 110 -6.68 -18.95 28.80
CA THR A 110 -7.06 -19.61 27.53
C THR A 110 -8.11 -18.83 26.75
N ALA A 111 -8.48 -17.64 27.21
CA ALA A 111 -9.46 -16.80 26.53
C ALA A 111 -8.89 -16.39 25.17
N THR A 112 -9.67 -16.63 24.13
CA THR A 112 -9.31 -16.21 22.77
C THR A 112 -9.47 -14.69 22.62
N ASP A 113 -8.82 -14.09 21.64
CA ASP A 113 -8.99 -12.65 21.36
C ASP A 113 -10.45 -12.29 21.10
N GLN A 114 -11.20 -13.16 20.40
CA GLN A 114 -12.63 -13.02 20.13
C GLN A 114 -13.42 -12.86 21.44
N GLU A 115 -13.10 -13.68 22.44
CA GLU A 115 -13.75 -13.65 23.75
C GLU A 115 -13.36 -12.42 24.56
N ILE A 116 -12.11 -11.97 24.44
CA ILE A 116 -11.65 -10.75 25.10
C ILE A 116 -12.39 -9.53 24.52
N TRP A 117 -12.53 -9.40 23.20
CA TRP A 117 -13.30 -8.33 22.57
C TRP A 117 -14.80 -8.41 22.89
N ALA A 118 -15.37 -9.61 22.92
CA ALA A 118 -16.73 -9.82 23.39
C ALA A 118 -16.90 -9.33 24.85
N SER A 119 -15.91 -9.56 25.73
CA SER A 119 -15.94 -9.08 27.11
C SER A 119 -15.76 -7.59 27.28
N ALA A 120 -15.15 -6.91 26.31
CA ALA A 120 -15.12 -5.46 26.25
C ALA A 120 -16.47 -4.85 25.86
N GLY A 121 -17.42 -5.64 25.36
CA GLY A 121 -18.73 -5.15 24.87
C GLY A 121 -18.69 -4.56 23.46
N THR A 122 -17.64 -4.88 22.71
CA THR A 122 -17.40 -4.42 21.34
C THR A 122 -17.03 -5.55 20.39
N GLY A 123 -17.30 -6.81 20.75
CA GLY A 123 -17.17 -7.98 19.89
C GLY A 123 -18.51 -8.68 19.72
N VAL A 124 -18.78 -9.18 18.52
CA VAL A 124 -19.98 -9.96 18.19
C VAL A 124 -19.63 -11.03 17.17
N GLU A 125 -20.22 -12.21 17.31
CA GLU A 125 -20.13 -13.30 16.35
C GLU A 125 -21.43 -13.40 15.56
N LEU A 126 -21.32 -13.27 14.24
CA LEU A 126 -22.43 -13.31 13.31
C LEU A 126 -22.37 -14.59 12.48
N MET A 127 -23.53 -15.18 12.19
CA MET A 127 -23.64 -16.28 11.23
C MET A 127 -24.95 -16.17 10.46
N TYR A 128 -25.03 -16.79 9.29
CA TYR A 128 -26.28 -16.90 8.58
C TYR A 128 -27.29 -17.78 9.32
N GLU A 129 -28.58 -17.48 9.18
CA GLU A 129 -29.63 -18.40 9.61
C GLU A 129 -29.49 -19.73 8.87
N LYS A 130 -29.85 -20.84 9.53
CA LYS A 130 -29.73 -22.21 8.98
C LYS A 130 -30.39 -22.42 7.60
N SER A 131 -31.34 -21.57 7.23
CA SER A 131 -32.06 -21.60 5.95
C SER A 131 -31.31 -20.91 4.80
N VAL A 132 -30.22 -20.19 5.08
CA VAL A 132 -29.47 -19.40 4.10
C VAL A 132 -28.20 -20.16 3.71
N THR A 133 -28.05 -20.41 2.41
CA THR A 133 -26.84 -21.00 1.82
C THR A 133 -26.04 -19.92 1.12
N ALA A 134 -25.33 -19.09 1.90
CA ALA A 134 -24.47 -18.03 1.41
C ALA A 134 -23.07 -18.17 2.04
N ASP A 135 -22.07 -17.66 1.34
CA ASP A 135 -20.69 -17.65 1.84
C ASP A 135 -20.55 -16.59 2.95
N ILE A 136 -19.96 -16.98 4.09
CA ILE A 136 -19.76 -16.13 5.26
C ILE A 136 -18.92 -14.88 4.96
N ILE A 137 -18.10 -14.90 3.89
CA ILE A 137 -17.41 -13.69 3.42
C ILE A 137 -18.40 -12.55 3.08
N GLY A 138 -19.63 -12.89 2.67
CA GLY A 138 -20.69 -11.91 2.45
C GLY A 138 -21.10 -11.15 3.70
N ILE A 139 -20.98 -11.75 4.90
CA ILE A 139 -21.20 -11.03 6.17
C ILE A 139 -20.06 -10.03 6.37
N ALA A 140 -18.81 -10.44 6.19
CA ALA A 140 -17.66 -9.55 6.32
C ALA A 140 -17.72 -8.38 5.31
N GLU A 141 -18.18 -8.61 4.09
CA GLU A 141 -18.34 -7.55 3.09
C GLU A 141 -19.35 -6.49 3.53
N VAL A 142 -20.51 -6.92 4.05
CA VAL A 142 -21.53 -5.98 4.55
C VAL A 142 -21.03 -5.24 5.79
N VAL A 143 -20.29 -5.92 6.67
CA VAL A 143 -19.64 -5.30 7.83
C VAL A 143 -18.68 -4.19 7.40
N LEU A 144 -17.78 -4.47 6.44
CA LEU A 144 -16.81 -3.50 5.92
C LEU A 144 -17.48 -2.35 5.16
N ARG A 145 -18.70 -2.53 4.66
CA ARG A 145 -19.49 -1.46 4.06
C ARG A 145 -20.06 -0.47 5.08
N HIS A 146 -20.49 -0.94 6.25
CA HIS A 146 -21.25 -0.11 7.21
C HIS A 146 -20.46 0.33 8.44
N CYS A 147 -19.53 -0.50 8.93
CA CYS A 147 -18.84 -0.25 10.20
C CYS A 147 -17.67 0.75 10.11
N PRO A 148 -16.78 0.71 9.10
CA PRO A 148 -15.58 1.55 9.11
C PRO A 148 -15.89 3.03 9.31
N ALA A 149 -16.81 3.59 8.53
CA ALA A 149 -17.19 5.01 8.63
C ALA A 149 -17.74 5.39 10.02
N LYS A 150 -18.44 4.47 10.70
CA LYS A 150 -18.97 4.72 12.05
C LYS A 150 -17.86 4.65 13.10
N PHE A 151 -16.95 3.69 12.99
CA PHE A 151 -15.86 3.51 13.95
C PHE A 151 -14.82 4.61 13.79
N GLU A 152 -14.51 5.00 12.56
CA GLU A 152 -13.58 6.07 12.25
C GLU A 152 -14.04 7.42 12.83
N ARG A 153 -15.36 7.70 12.82
CA ARG A 153 -15.95 8.89 13.47
C ARG A 153 -15.63 8.97 14.95
N ILE A 154 -15.51 7.84 15.64
CA ILE A 154 -15.13 7.79 17.06
C ILE A 154 -13.68 7.37 17.27
N GLN A 155 -12.88 7.40 16.20
CA GLN A 155 -11.46 7.09 16.20
C GLN A 155 -11.20 5.69 16.75
N ARG A 156 -11.90 4.72 16.17
CA ARG A 156 -11.74 3.29 16.42
C ARG A 156 -11.54 2.58 15.11
N ASN A 157 -10.78 1.48 15.13
CA ASN A 157 -10.60 0.64 13.96
C ASN A 157 -11.57 -0.55 14.02
N ILE A 158 -11.72 -1.20 12.87
CA ILE A 158 -12.49 -2.44 12.75
C ILE A 158 -11.55 -3.63 12.84
N GLY A 159 -12.01 -4.68 13.50
CA GLY A 159 -11.42 -6.00 13.37
C GLY A 159 -12.45 -7.04 12.95
N ILE A 160 -11.99 -8.02 12.16
CA ILE A 160 -12.79 -9.13 11.69
C ILE A 160 -11.98 -10.42 11.77
N ILE A 161 -12.59 -11.46 12.34
CA ILE A 161 -12.02 -12.80 12.42
C ILE A 161 -12.97 -13.75 11.70
N MET A 162 -12.49 -14.35 10.61
CA MET A 162 -13.26 -15.25 9.75
C MET A 162 -13.20 -16.68 10.29
N GLY A 163 -14.25 -17.09 10.99
CA GLY A 163 -14.47 -18.45 11.47
C GLY A 163 -14.85 -19.41 10.34
N ALA A 164 -14.94 -20.72 10.61
CA ALA A 164 -15.40 -21.68 9.59
C ALA A 164 -16.87 -21.50 9.17
N THR A 165 -17.74 -21.04 10.08
CA THR A 165 -19.19 -20.88 9.85
C THR A 165 -19.76 -19.57 10.35
N SER A 166 -18.90 -18.70 10.87
CA SER A 166 -19.26 -17.45 11.52
C SER A 166 -18.20 -16.39 11.25
N VAL A 167 -18.58 -15.14 11.45
CA VAL A 167 -17.69 -13.98 11.35
C VAL A 167 -17.74 -13.26 12.69
N HIS A 168 -16.61 -13.23 13.39
CA HIS A 168 -16.46 -12.37 14.55
C HIS A 168 -16.09 -10.97 14.07
N VAL A 169 -16.82 -9.97 14.54
CA VAL A 169 -16.58 -8.57 14.25
C VAL A 169 -16.32 -7.88 15.57
N HIS A 170 -15.30 -7.04 15.62
CA HIS A 170 -15.04 -6.22 16.80
C HIS A 170 -14.65 -4.80 16.43
N MET A 171 -14.92 -3.89 17.36
CA MET A 171 -14.39 -2.53 17.34
C MET A 171 -13.22 -2.47 18.32
N THR A 172 -12.08 -2.01 17.82
CA THR A 172 -10.81 -2.02 18.55
C THR A 172 -10.75 -0.92 19.62
N GLY A 173 -9.73 -0.90 20.47
CA GLY A 173 -9.46 0.22 21.36
C GLY A 173 -8.87 1.44 20.61
N PRO A 174 -8.71 2.59 21.28
CA PRO A 174 -8.10 3.78 20.67
C PRO A 174 -6.65 3.57 20.20
N ASP A 175 -5.94 2.62 20.82
CA ASP A 175 -4.52 2.37 20.59
C ASP A 175 -4.29 1.12 19.71
N ASP A 176 -5.36 0.45 19.28
CA ASP A 176 -5.31 -0.80 18.53
C ASP A 176 -5.60 -0.55 17.04
N GLY A 177 -4.71 -1.03 16.15
CA GLY A 177 -4.89 -1.00 14.70
C GLY A 177 -6.04 -1.89 14.18
N PRO A 178 -6.44 -1.78 12.90
CA PRO A 178 -7.38 -2.71 12.30
C PRO A 178 -6.78 -4.13 12.31
N SER A 179 -7.62 -5.16 12.49
CA SER A 179 -7.15 -6.55 12.59
C SER A 179 -8.00 -7.49 11.75
N PHE A 180 -7.36 -8.23 10.83
CA PHE A 180 -8.04 -9.13 9.91
C PHE A 180 -7.39 -10.50 9.95
N THR A 181 -8.07 -11.47 10.52
CA THR A 181 -7.54 -12.83 10.65
C THR A 181 -8.51 -13.87 10.11
N VAL A 182 -7.96 -14.98 9.63
CA VAL A 182 -8.72 -16.14 9.20
C VAL A 182 -8.45 -17.29 10.16
N ASP A 183 -9.52 -17.81 10.76
CA ASP A 183 -9.50 -18.90 11.74
C ASP A 183 -10.53 -19.98 11.34
N GLY A 184 -10.15 -20.83 10.38
CA GLY A 184 -10.96 -21.95 9.92
C GLY A 184 -11.81 -21.70 8.68
N TYR A 185 -11.91 -20.47 8.17
CA TYR A 185 -12.44 -20.21 6.83
C TYR A 185 -11.43 -20.63 5.75
N THR A 186 -11.87 -21.38 4.73
CA THR A 186 -10.98 -21.93 3.70
C THR A 186 -10.97 -21.16 2.38
N GLY A 187 -11.80 -20.12 2.25
CA GLY A 187 -11.94 -19.38 0.99
C GLY A 187 -10.82 -18.36 0.74
N LEU A 188 -10.12 -17.90 1.78
CA LEU A 188 -9.00 -16.94 1.71
C LEU A 188 -7.97 -17.26 2.80
N SER A 189 -6.69 -16.95 2.55
CA SER A 189 -5.67 -16.88 3.62
C SER A 189 -5.80 -15.59 4.42
N SER A 190 -5.21 -15.52 5.62
CA SER A 190 -5.22 -14.28 6.44
C SER A 190 -4.65 -13.07 5.68
N ALA A 191 -3.52 -13.24 4.96
CA ALA A 191 -2.94 -12.16 4.17
C ALA A 191 -3.84 -11.70 3.01
N ALA A 192 -4.45 -12.64 2.29
CA ALA A 192 -5.39 -12.31 1.22
C ALA A 192 -6.66 -11.63 1.77
N PHE A 193 -7.14 -12.06 2.94
CA PHE A 193 -8.27 -11.45 3.61
C PHE A 193 -7.95 -10.03 4.09
N GLN A 194 -6.76 -9.79 4.64
CA GLN A 194 -6.31 -8.45 5.05
C GLN A 194 -6.26 -7.49 3.85
N SER A 195 -5.61 -7.88 2.75
CA SER A 195 -5.54 -7.05 1.53
C SER A 195 -6.93 -6.75 0.95
N TRP A 196 -7.79 -7.76 0.90
CA TRP A 196 -9.18 -7.60 0.47
C TRP A 196 -9.97 -6.67 1.41
N ALA A 197 -9.83 -6.84 2.72
CA ALA A 197 -10.56 -6.08 3.71
C ALA A 197 -10.15 -4.60 3.71
N LEU A 198 -8.86 -4.29 3.57
CA LEU A 198 -8.36 -2.93 3.44
C LEU A 198 -8.95 -2.22 2.22
N THR A 199 -9.01 -2.89 1.07
CA THR A 199 -9.67 -2.35 -0.14
C THR A 199 -11.15 -2.07 0.10
N LYS A 200 -11.83 -2.91 0.90
CA LYS A 200 -13.26 -2.76 1.22
C LYS A 200 -13.53 -1.70 2.28
N ILE A 201 -12.58 -1.38 3.14
CA ILE A 201 -12.67 -0.26 4.07
C ILE A 201 -12.81 1.03 3.28
N ASP A 202 -11.95 1.26 2.29
CA ASP A 202 -12.00 2.47 1.46
C ASP A 202 -13.37 2.62 0.78
N ASP A 203 -13.90 1.54 0.19
CA ASP A 203 -15.26 1.50 -0.36
C ASP A 203 -16.33 1.85 0.70
N GLY A 204 -16.19 1.34 1.92
CA GLY A 204 -17.10 1.60 3.04
C GLY A 204 -17.03 3.03 3.55
N LEU A 205 -15.84 3.64 3.58
CA LEU A 205 -15.64 5.04 3.96
C LEU A 205 -16.27 5.99 2.93
N ASP A 206 -16.09 5.71 1.64
CA ASP A 206 -16.64 6.53 0.57
C ASP A 206 -18.17 6.46 0.50
N ASN A 207 -18.77 5.29 0.78
CA ASN A 207 -20.21 5.09 0.70
C ASN A 207 -20.97 5.35 2.03
N GLY A 208 -20.28 5.21 3.17
CA GLY A 208 -20.89 5.24 4.51
C GLY A 208 -20.95 6.62 5.16
N LEU A 209 -20.20 7.62 4.65
CA LEU A 209 -20.20 8.97 5.22
C LEU A 209 -21.35 9.81 4.66
N SER A 210 -22.32 10.15 5.53
CA SER A 210 -23.35 11.16 5.27
C SER A 210 -22.92 12.54 5.77
N TYR A 211 -23.61 13.61 5.34
CA TYR A 211 -23.44 14.92 5.99
C TYR A 211 -23.82 14.84 7.48
N LEU A 212 -23.17 15.67 8.31
CA LEU A 212 -23.37 15.69 9.76
C LEU A 212 -24.29 16.86 10.16
N ALA A 213 -25.22 16.59 11.07
CA ALA A 213 -26.09 17.62 11.64
C ALA A 213 -25.36 18.41 12.74
N CYS A 214 -24.61 19.44 12.36
CA CYS A 214 -23.72 20.18 13.26
C CYS A 214 -24.42 21.28 14.07
N ALA A 215 -25.73 21.18 14.35
CA ALA A 215 -26.51 22.28 14.92
C ALA A 215 -25.93 22.83 16.24
N ASN A 216 -25.40 21.95 17.09
CA ASN A 216 -24.92 22.27 18.43
C ASN A 216 -23.47 22.78 18.49
N ILE A 217 -22.79 22.90 17.35
CA ILE A 217 -21.40 23.36 17.30
C ILE A 217 -21.38 24.83 16.88
N ASN A 218 -20.63 25.64 17.64
CA ASN A 218 -20.46 27.06 17.36
C ASN A 218 -19.44 27.28 16.25
N ALA A 219 -19.70 28.29 15.41
CA ALA A 219 -18.75 28.74 14.41
C ALA A 219 -17.59 29.49 15.06
N LEU A 220 -16.38 29.30 14.53
CA LEU A 220 -15.20 30.03 14.99
C LEU A 220 -15.10 31.35 14.22
N SER A 221 -15.02 32.46 14.92
CA SER A 221 -14.69 33.76 14.33
C SER A 221 -13.22 33.79 13.88
N THR A 222 -12.84 34.76 13.06
CA THR A 222 -11.42 34.94 12.66
C THR A 222 -10.52 35.02 13.90
N ASN A 223 -9.37 34.35 13.84
CA ASN A 223 -8.38 34.17 14.90
C ASN A 223 -8.85 33.36 16.13
N GLN A 224 -10.03 32.76 16.10
CA GLN A 224 -10.44 31.82 17.15
C GLN A 224 -9.92 30.41 16.87
N VAL A 225 -9.70 29.69 17.96
CA VAL A 225 -9.20 28.31 17.98
C VAL A 225 -10.19 27.39 18.69
N TYR A 226 -10.22 26.13 18.26
CA TYR A 226 -10.84 25.01 18.95
C TYR A 226 -9.76 23.98 19.32
N PRO A 227 -9.77 23.44 20.55
CA PRO A 227 -10.58 23.88 21.69
C PRO A 227 -10.21 25.31 22.14
N SER A 228 -11.19 26.01 22.73
CA SER A 228 -10.98 27.39 23.17
C SER A 228 -9.88 27.45 24.26
N GLY A 229 -8.95 28.41 24.13
CA GLY A 229 -7.84 28.59 25.07
C GLY A 229 -6.62 27.71 24.80
N ALA A 230 -6.59 26.94 23.71
CA ALA A 230 -5.40 26.23 23.26
C ALA A 230 -4.23 27.20 23.00
N ALA A 231 -3.09 26.95 23.65
CA ALA A 231 -1.89 27.79 23.50
C ALA A 231 -1.19 27.56 22.15
N SER A 232 -1.18 26.33 21.67
CA SER A 232 -0.64 25.92 20.36
C SER A 232 -1.41 24.67 19.87
N PRO A 233 -1.33 24.32 18.57
CA PRO A 233 -1.89 23.05 18.11
C PRO A 233 -1.20 21.85 18.76
N GLU A 234 0.12 21.86 18.93
CA GLU A 234 0.91 20.77 19.52
C GLU A 234 0.47 20.46 20.95
N ALA A 235 0.14 21.48 21.75
CA ALA A 235 -0.38 21.29 23.11
C ALA A 235 -1.73 20.51 23.16
N ILE A 236 -2.47 20.47 22.06
CA ILE A 236 -3.76 19.77 21.95
C ILE A 236 -3.64 18.44 21.23
N VAL A 237 -2.85 18.41 20.15
CA VAL A 237 -2.74 17.24 19.28
C VAL A 237 -1.55 16.36 19.60
N GLY A 238 -0.68 16.77 20.50
CA GLY A 238 0.59 16.11 20.82
C GLY A 238 1.75 16.77 20.09
N GLU A 239 2.93 16.66 20.71
CA GLU A 239 4.20 17.17 20.19
C GLU A 239 4.51 16.60 18.80
N VAL A 240 5.31 17.37 18.06
CA VAL A 240 5.91 16.97 16.79
C VAL A 240 7.02 15.96 17.10
N ASP A 241 7.03 14.82 16.42
CA ASP A 241 8.07 13.80 16.48
C ASP A 241 9.19 14.15 15.48
N GLU A 242 9.30 13.37 14.40
CA GLU A 242 10.28 13.55 13.34
C GLU A 242 9.58 13.89 12.02
N ALA A 243 10.25 14.69 11.19
CA ALA A 243 9.76 14.98 9.85
C ALA A 243 9.82 13.71 9.00
N ILE A 244 8.69 13.34 8.38
CA ILE A 244 8.67 12.19 7.47
C ILE A 244 9.45 12.58 6.20
N THR A 245 10.52 11.87 5.90
CA THR A 245 11.37 12.06 4.71
C THR A 245 11.09 10.97 3.66
N ARG A 246 11.49 11.21 2.40
CA ARG A 246 11.41 10.21 1.33
C ARG A 246 12.71 10.14 0.53
N ASP A 247 13.03 8.95 0.05
CA ASP A 247 14.29 8.67 -0.66
C ASP A 247 14.20 8.84 -2.20
N ASN A 248 13.01 9.08 -2.78
CA ASN A 248 12.83 9.23 -4.23
C ASN A 248 12.19 10.58 -4.61
N LEU A 249 13.01 11.50 -5.12
CA LEU A 249 12.71 12.93 -5.34
C LEU A 249 11.90 13.25 -6.61
N THR A 250 11.70 12.29 -7.53
CA THR A 250 11.24 12.63 -8.89
C THR A 250 9.73 12.48 -9.09
N ASP A 251 9.09 11.48 -8.48
CA ASP A 251 7.68 11.17 -8.73
C ASP A 251 6.68 11.99 -7.88
N PHE A 252 7.13 12.62 -6.79
CA PHE A 252 6.22 13.12 -5.76
C PHE A 252 6.01 14.64 -5.67
N LEU A 253 6.78 15.43 -6.43
CA LEU A 253 6.66 16.90 -6.43
C LEU A 253 5.26 17.44 -6.79
N SER A 254 4.36 16.61 -7.33
CA SER A 254 2.98 16.99 -7.70
C SER A 254 1.89 16.57 -6.69
N CYS A 255 2.21 15.77 -5.66
CA CYS A 255 1.21 15.11 -4.80
C CYS A 255 1.34 15.37 -3.28
N ALA A 256 2.34 16.12 -2.80
CA ALA A 256 2.54 16.36 -1.36
C ALA A 256 1.27 16.84 -0.62
N ASN A 257 0.49 17.75 -1.22
CA ASN A 257 -0.76 18.23 -0.62
C ASN A 257 -1.88 17.16 -0.47
N ARG A 258 -1.69 15.97 -1.03
CA ARG A 258 -2.59 14.82 -0.90
C ARG A 258 -2.12 13.81 0.14
N LEU A 259 -0.87 13.91 0.61
CA LEU A 259 -0.37 13.10 1.71
C LEU A 259 -0.85 13.68 3.03
N VAL A 260 -1.59 12.87 3.76
CA VAL A 260 -2.10 13.18 5.09
C VAL A 260 -2.20 11.86 5.88
N SER A 261 -2.10 11.94 7.19
CA SER A 261 -2.41 10.81 8.08
C SER A 261 -3.85 10.33 7.87
N ALA A 262 -4.12 9.03 8.11
CA ALA A 262 -5.45 8.44 7.94
C ALA A 262 -6.54 9.24 8.68
N ARG A 263 -6.32 9.58 9.95
CA ARG A 263 -7.21 10.43 10.75
C ARG A 263 -7.48 11.79 10.11
N LEU A 264 -6.45 12.43 9.55
CA LEU A 264 -6.65 13.71 8.87
C LEU A 264 -7.43 13.53 7.56
N ASN A 265 -7.21 12.42 6.85
CA ASN A 265 -7.98 12.07 5.67
C ASN A 265 -9.47 11.90 6.00
N THR A 266 -9.82 11.21 7.09
CA THR A 266 -11.20 11.08 7.59
C THR A 266 -11.86 12.44 7.76
N VAL A 267 -11.18 13.33 8.49
CA VAL A 267 -11.67 14.67 8.79
C VAL A 267 -11.90 15.43 7.49
N LEU A 268 -10.99 15.30 6.53
CA LEU A 268 -11.07 15.95 5.22
C LEU A 268 -12.20 15.38 4.34
N HIS A 269 -12.40 14.07 4.29
CA HIS A 269 -13.50 13.43 3.56
C HIS A 269 -14.86 13.87 4.14
N GLN A 270 -15.02 13.78 5.45
CA GLN A 270 -16.26 14.19 6.11
C GLN A 270 -16.51 15.72 5.97
N LEU A 271 -15.45 16.53 6.04
CA LEU A 271 -15.52 17.98 5.80
C LEU A 271 -15.87 18.30 4.34
N GLN A 272 -15.33 17.56 3.37
CA GLN A 272 -15.65 17.70 1.95
C GLN A 272 -17.13 17.44 1.70
N ILE A 273 -17.70 16.37 2.28
CA ILE A 273 -19.14 16.05 2.20
C ILE A 273 -19.97 17.19 2.81
N ASN A 274 -19.62 17.65 4.01
CA ASN A 274 -20.31 18.78 4.65
C ASN A 274 -20.21 20.06 3.81
N SER A 275 -19.05 20.33 3.21
CA SER A 275 -18.84 21.50 2.37
C SER A 275 -19.70 21.45 1.09
N GLN A 276 -19.75 20.29 0.43
CA GLN A 276 -20.62 20.08 -0.73
C GLN A 276 -22.10 20.21 -0.36
N HIS A 277 -22.52 19.67 0.78
CA HIS A 277 -23.91 19.75 1.23
C HIS A 277 -24.32 21.18 1.59
N TYR A 278 -23.58 21.84 2.48
CA TYR A 278 -23.99 23.14 3.05
C TYR A 278 -23.60 24.35 2.19
N PHE A 279 -22.55 24.24 1.36
CA PHE A 279 -22.10 25.35 0.53
C PHE A 279 -22.26 25.07 -0.97
N SER A 280 -22.51 23.83 -1.39
CA SER A 280 -22.44 23.40 -2.79
C SER A 280 -21.07 23.70 -3.42
N ARG A 281 -20.00 23.59 -2.64
CA ARG A 281 -18.61 23.84 -3.04
C ARG A 281 -17.71 22.71 -2.59
N SER A 282 -16.66 22.45 -3.35
CA SER A 282 -15.57 21.57 -2.90
C SER A 282 -14.62 22.32 -1.96
N LEU A 283 -14.01 21.57 -1.05
CA LEU A 283 -12.85 21.96 -0.30
C LEU A 283 -11.66 22.11 -1.25
N LYS A 284 -10.79 23.09 -0.95
CA LYS A 284 -9.51 23.29 -1.61
C LYS A 284 -8.43 23.22 -0.54
N ILE A 285 -7.57 22.21 -0.65
CA ILE A 285 -6.37 22.09 0.18
C ILE A 285 -5.32 23.05 -0.39
N THR A 286 -4.78 23.93 0.45
CA THR A 286 -3.73 24.89 0.07
C THR A 286 -2.37 24.50 0.62
N LYS A 287 -2.32 23.75 1.73
CA LYS A 287 -1.12 23.16 2.30
C LYS A 287 -1.50 21.90 3.07
N ALA A 288 -0.79 20.78 2.90
CA ALA A 288 -0.93 19.60 3.75
C ALA A 288 0.45 19.11 4.19
N PHE A 289 0.98 18.05 3.58
CA PHE A 289 2.33 17.58 3.84
C PHE A 289 3.39 18.56 3.34
N ASP A 290 4.35 18.90 4.21
CA ASP A 290 5.52 19.72 3.88
C ASP A 290 6.75 18.81 3.75
N GLU A 291 7.18 18.59 2.51
CA GLU A 291 8.24 17.62 2.17
C GLU A 291 9.63 18.23 2.39
N PRO A 292 10.52 17.55 3.16
CA PRO A 292 11.94 17.88 3.22
C PRO A 292 12.61 17.76 1.85
N ARG A 293 13.36 18.79 1.41
CA ARG A 293 14.07 18.80 0.12
C ARG A 293 15.58 18.88 0.37
N ASP A 294 16.39 18.30 -0.52
CA ASP A 294 17.87 18.22 -0.39
C ASP A 294 18.58 19.56 -0.13
N SER A 295 17.95 20.69 -0.48
CA SER A 295 18.47 22.04 -0.26
C SER A 295 17.71 22.84 0.80
N TYR A 296 16.74 22.24 1.49
CA TYR A 296 15.85 22.90 2.45
C TYR A 296 15.53 22.00 3.64
N THR A 297 16.16 22.28 4.78
CA THR A 297 15.79 21.70 6.07
C THR A 297 14.42 22.25 6.46
N VAL A 298 13.38 21.44 6.34
CA VAL A 298 12.04 21.82 6.81
C VAL A 298 12.06 21.80 8.34
N THR A 299 11.64 22.89 8.97
CA THR A 299 11.46 22.91 10.42
C THR A 299 10.35 21.91 10.79
N PRO A 300 10.60 20.95 11.69
CA PRO A 300 9.59 19.99 12.12
C PRO A 300 8.30 20.69 12.52
N SER A 301 7.19 20.25 11.94
CA SER A 301 5.86 20.79 12.23
C SER A 301 4.81 19.72 12.00
N LEU A 302 3.57 19.97 12.45
CA LEU A 302 2.48 19.04 12.17
C LEU A 302 2.23 18.83 10.65
N HIS A 303 2.71 19.74 9.79
CA HIS A 303 2.68 19.54 8.34
C HIS A 303 3.73 18.52 7.85
N THR A 304 4.90 18.42 8.49
CA THR A 304 5.94 17.43 8.13
C THR A 304 5.56 16.00 8.54
N GLU A 305 4.50 15.83 9.31
CA GLU A 305 3.93 14.53 9.70
C GLU A 305 2.62 14.22 8.97
N GLY A 306 2.16 15.11 8.07
CA GLY A 306 0.84 14.96 7.43
C GLY A 306 -0.33 15.03 8.43
N ARG A 307 -0.13 15.64 9.60
CA ARG A 307 -1.11 15.79 10.68
C ARG A 307 -1.75 17.17 10.75
N ALA A 308 -1.33 18.09 9.88
CA ALA A 308 -1.95 19.38 9.69
C ALA A 308 -2.24 19.68 8.21
N VAL A 309 -3.31 20.44 8.00
CA VAL A 309 -3.75 20.90 6.68
C VAL A 309 -4.29 22.32 6.78
N THR A 310 -4.01 23.11 5.76
CA THR A 310 -4.66 24.39 5.51
C THR A 310 -5.65 24.23 4.37
N VAL A 311 -6.90 24.57 4.63
CA VAL A 311 -8.01 24.41 3.69
C VAL A 311 -8.78 25.71 3.47
N THR A 312 -9.38 25.85 2.30
CA THR A 312 -10.33 26.91 1.96
C THR A 312 -11.43 26.33 1.07
N LEU A 313 -12.37 27.17 0.61
CA LEU A 313 -13.37 26.75 -0.38
C LEU A 313 -12.82 26.98 -1.80
N SER A 314 -13.14 26.07 -2.73
CA SER A 314 -12.74 26.18 -4.14
C SER A 314 -13.21 27.47 -4.82
N SER A 315 -14.33 28.04 -4.36
CA SER A 315 -14.86 29.31 -4.86
C SER A 315 -15.76 29.98 -3.82
N GLY A 316 -15.94 31.30 -3.95
CA GLY A 316 -16.81 32.08 -3.07
C GLY A 316 -16.33 32.11 -1.62
N VAL A 317 -15.01 32.22 -1.42
CA VAL A 317 -14.36 32.36 -0.13
C VAL A 317 -14.80 33.65 0.56
N SER A 318 -15.27 33.57 1.80
CA SER A 318 -15.57 34.72 2.65
C SER A 318 -15.36 34.36 4.11
N SER A 319 -15.07 35.35 4.96
CA SER A 319 -14.85 35.15 6.39
C SER A 319 -16.03 34.44 7.07
N TYR A 320 -17.26 34.78 6.70
CA TYR A 320 -18.47 34.10 7.17
C TYR A 320 -18.50 32.61 6.80
N ARG A 321 -18.20 32.28 5.53
CA ARG A 321 -18.22 30.88 5.08
C ARG A 321 -17.07 30.07 5.68
N ILE A 322 -15.90 30.66 5.84
CA ILE A 322 -14.77 30.03 6.52
C ILE A 322 -15.08 29.81 8.01
N SER A 323 -15.76 30.74 8.66
CA SER A 323 -16.27 30.57 10.03
C SER A 323 -17.24 29.38 10.15
N GLN A 324 -18.17 29.22 9.20
CA GLN A 324 -19.06 28.06 9.15
C GLN A 324 -18.31 26.77 8.77
N LEU A 325 -17.31 26.84 7.88
CA LEU A 325 -16.47 25.69 7.55
C LEU A 325 -15.68 25.22 8.78
N ALA A 326 -15.26 26.13 9.68
CA ALA A 326 -14.59 25.78 10.94
C ALA A 326 -15.52 24.98 11.86
N LYS A 327 -16.79 25.39 11.96
CA LYS A 327 -17.83 24.63 12.65
C LYS A 327 -17.94 23.21 12.09
N TYR A 328 -17.95 23.06 10.77
CA TYR A 328 -18.04 21.73 10.14
C TYR A 328 -16.76 20.91 10.30
N ALA A 329 -15.58 21.55 10.37
CA ALA A 329 -14.32 20.87 10.67
C ALA A 329 -14.33 20.29 12.10
N ILE A 330 -14.76 21.08 13.09
CA ILE A 330 -14.94 20.60 14.48
C ILE A 330 -15.97 19.45 14.53
N CYS A 331 -17.08 19.61 13.82
CA CYS A 331 -18.11 18.59 13.71
C CYS A 331 -17.61 17.30 13.05
N SER A 332 -16.61 17.40 12.18
CA SER A 332 -15.95 16.27 11.52
C SER A 332 -14.83 15.69 12.40
N ASN A 333 -14.82 16.00 13.71
CA ASN A 333 -13.87 15.52 14.71
C ASN A 333 -12.42 15.93 14.49
N ALA A 334 -12.20 17.12 13.90
CA ALA A 334 -10.89 17.77 13.97
C ALA A 334 -10.51 18.05 15.44
N ASP A 335 -9.33 17.58 15.86
CA ASP A 335 -8.85 17.77 17.24
C ASP A 335 -8.45 19.22 17.51
N TYR A 336 -7.94 19.92 16.48
CA TYR A 336 -7.62 21.33 16.53
C TYR A 336 -8.06 22.04 15.26
N VAL A 337 -8.70 23.20 15.41
CA VAL A 337 -9.09 24.07 14.30
C VAL A 337 -8.76 25.50 14.65
N ARG A 338 -8.06 26.22 13.76
CA ARG A 338 -7.83 27.66 13.85
C ARG A 338 -8.36 28.35 12.61
N ASN A 339 -9.16 29.39 12.81
CA ASN A 339 -9.70 30.18 11.70
C ASN A 339 -8.75 31.34 11.35
N ASP A 340 -8.01 31.21 10.26
CA ASP A 340 -7.05 32.21 9.77
C ASP A 340 -7.71 33.25 8.83
N GLY A 341 -9.05 33.38 8.89
CA GLY A 341 -9.84 34.38 8.18
C GLY A 341 -10.31 33.93 6.80
N LEU A 342 -9.39 33.67 5.86
CA LEU A 342 -9.71 33.19 4.50
C LEU A 342 -9.39 31.70 4.27
N SER A 343 -8.84 31.06 5.30
CA SER A 343 -8.46 29.66 5.32
C SER A 343 -8.60 29.12 6.75
N LEU A 344 -8.67 27.82 6.87
CA LEU A 344 -8.66 27.11 8.14
C LEU A 344 -7.38 26.31 8.25
N PHE A 345 -6.73 26.42 9.39
CA PHE A 345 -5.74 25.44 9.81
C PHE A 345 -6.45 24.36 10.62
N ILE A 346 -6.27 23.11 10.24
CA ILE A 346 -6.85 21.94 10.88
C ILE A 346 -5.68 21.02 11.24
N ALA A 347 -5.68 20.50 12.47
CA ALA A 347 -4.72 19.48 12.89
C ALA A 347 -5.41 18.37 13.68
N VAL A 348 -4.79 17.19 13.65
CA VAL A 348 -5.30 15.98 14.33
C VAL A 348 -4.26 15.39 15.28
N ARG A 349 -4.75 14.73 16.33
CA ARG A 349 -3.92 13.93 17.22
C ARG A 349 -3.23 12.82 16.46
N LYS A 350 -2.14 12.32 17.02
CA LYS A 350 -1.56 11.05 16.56
C LYS A 350 -2.64 9.99 16.57
N GLN A 351 -2.76 9.26 15.48
CA GLN A 351 -3.53 8.03 15.44
C GLN A 351 -2.54 6.90 15.68
N ALA A 352 -2.92 5.90 16.50
CA ALA A 352 -2.31 4.59 16.40
C ALA A 352 -2.70 4.00 15.04
N GLY A 353 -1.92 4.32 14.02
CA GLY A 353 -1.75 3.48 12.86
C GLY A 353 -0.47 2.70 13.05
N GLU A 354 -0.25 1.68 12.24
CA GLU A 354 1.12 1.29 11.92
C GLU A 354 1.80 2.58 11.43
N THR A 355 2.64 3.18 12.28
CA THR A 355 3.81 3.82 11.72
C THR A 355 4.44 2.72 10.90
N GLU A 356 4.57 2.91 9.59
CA GLU A 356 5.77 2.39 8.96
C GLU A 356 6.93 3.10 9.70
N GLU A 357 7.25 2.60 10.89
CA GLU A 357 8.64 2.32 11.12
C GLU A 357 9.02 1.47 9.92
N LEU A 358 9.99 1.96 9.14
CA LEU A 358 10.84 1.08 8.38
C LEU A 358 11.51 0.15 9.40
N TYR A 359 10.74 -0.82 9.87
CA TYR A 359 11.26 -2.07 10.32
C TYR A 359 11.49 -2.83 9.04
N ASP A 360 12.75 -3.07 8.73
CA ASP A 360 13.13 -4.18 7.85
C ASP A 360 12.55 -5.45 8.46
N PHE A 361 11.31 -5.81 8.12
CA PHE A 361 10.77 -7.12 8.37
C PHE A 361 10.88 -7.94 7.10
N PRO A 362 11.81 -8.90 7.04
CA PRO A 362 11.45 -10.20 6.56
C PRO A 362 10.83 -10.97 7.73
N GLU A 363 9.72 -11.70 7.52
CA GLU A 363 9.20 -12.72 8.46
C GLU A 363 10.11 -13.96 8.55
N THR A 364 11.41 -13.69 8.55
CA THR A 364 12.57 -14.50 8.91
C THR A 364 13.74 -13.55 8.71
N GLU A 365 14.12 -12.78 9.73
CA GLU A 365 15.42 -12.10 9.70
C GLU A 365 16.46 -13.15 9.37
N LEU A 366 17.01 -13.07 8.16
CA LEU A 366 18.31 -13.66 7.88
C LEU A 366 19.26 -12.93 8.81
N VAL A 367 19.56 -13.56 9.95
CA VAL A 367 20.41 -12.95 10.96
C VAL A 367 21.79 -12.76 10.34
N ARG A 368 22.25 -11.52 10.28
CA ARG A 368 23.62 -11.23 9.90
C ARG A 368 24.54 -11.84 10.95
N VAL A 369 25.47 -12.69 10.52
CA VAL A 369 26.35 -13.43 11.42
C VAL A 369 27.82 -13.24 11.05
N LEU A 370 28.66 -13.35 12.08
CA LEU A 370 30.07 -13.63 11.89
C LEU A 370 30.25 -15.16 11.91
N PRO A 371 30.91 -15.75 10.90
CA PRO A 371 31.21 -17.16 10.91
C PRO A 371 32.23 -17.47 12.03
N PRO A 372 32.22 -18.68 12.62
CA PRO A 372 33.24 -19.10 13.58
C PRO A 372 34.65 -18.97 12.98
N ASP A 373 35.66 -18.66 13.80
CA ASP A 373 37.07 -18.52 13.36
C ASP A 373 37.55 -19.71 12.51
N SER A 374 37.08 -20.93 12.83
CA SER A 374 37.39 -22.17 12.10
C SER A 374 36.75 -22.28 10.72
N LYS A 375 35.93 -21.31 10.32
CA LYS A 375 35.13 -21.28 9.09
C LYS A 375 35.22 -19.96 8.33
N VAL A 376 35.92 -18.95 8.88
CA VAL A 376 36.15 -17.64 8.25
C VAL A 376 36.69 -17.81 6.82
N TYR A 377 37.71 -18.65 6.62
CA TYR A 377 38.33 -18.87 5.31
C TYR A 377 37.38 -19.34 4.20
N GLN A 378 36.23 -19.95 4.54
CA GLN A 378 35.25 -20.43 3.56
C GLN A 378 34.33 -19.30 3.06
N THR A 379 34.27 -18.19 3.77
CA THR A 379 33.31 -17.09 3.54
C THR A 379 33.96 -15.70 3.50
N GLU A 380 35.27 -15.63 3.76
CA GLU A 380 36.05 -14.40 3.82
C GLU A 380 36.22 -13.77 2.43
N LEU A 381 35.97 -12.46 2.38
CA LEU A 381 36.20 -11.62 1.22
C LEU A 381 37.59 -10.97 1.36
N VAL A 382 38.63 -11.76 1.07
CA VAL A 382 40.05 -11.43 1.37
C VAL A 382 40.54 -10.11 0.75
N ASP A 383 39.91 -9.66 -0.33
CA ASP A 383 40.30 -8.44 -1.08
C ASP A 383 39.38 -7.23 -0.83
N PHE A 384 38.45 -7.31 0.12
CA PHE A 384 37.42 -6.31 0.33
C PHE A 384 37.59 -5.58 1.66
N ASP A 385 37.35 -4.26 1.66
CA ASP A 385 37.40 -3.45 2.87
C ASP A 385 36.19 -3.72 3.79
N GLU A 386 36.24 -3.17 5.01
CA GLU A 386 35.18 -3.35 5.99
C GLU A 386 33.84 -2.75 5.52
N ALA A 387 33.89 -1.67 4.73
CA ALA A 387 32.72 -1.05 4.12
C ALA A 387 32.03 -1.96 3.10
N THR A 388 32.80 -2.65 2.25
CA THR A 388 32.24 -3.59 1.27
C THR A 388 31.73 -4.86 1.94
N ASN A 389 32.34 -5.30 3.05
CA ASN A 389 31.81 -6.39 3.87
C ASN A 389 30.47 -6.05 4.55
N LEU A 390 30.15 -4.76 4.72
CA LEU A 390 28.83 -4.31 5.18
C LEU A 390 27.79 -4.36 4.06
N GLU A 391 28.20 -4.11 2.81
CA GLU A 391 27.34 -4.16 1.63
C GLU A 391 26.90 -5.59 1.26
N TYR A 392 27.75 -6.59 1.56
CA TYR A 392 27.48 -8.01 1.29
C TYR A 392 27.45 -8.85 2.59
N PRO A 393 26.40 -8.69 3.41
CA PRO A 393 26.30 -9.38 4.70
C PRO A 393 26.22 -10.90 4.54
N LEU A 394 26.83 -11.61 5.50
CA LEU A 394 26.73 -13.06 5.61
C LEU A 394 25.56 -13.44 6.53
N PHE A 395 24.77 -14.42 6.13
CA PHE A 395 23.57 -14.89 6.81
C PHE A 395 23.71 -16.34 7.27
N ASP A 396 23.07 -16.70 8.38
CA ASP A 396 22.96 -18.09 8.85
C ASP A 396 21.76 -18.78 8.21
N GLY A 397 22.00 -19.73 7.29
CA GLY A 397 20.96 -20.51 6.65
C GLY A 397 20.66 -21.84 7.34
N SER A 398 21.12 -22.09 8.57
CA SER A 398 20.92 -23.37 9.25
C SER A 398 19.43 -23.68 9.48
N ASN A 399 18.92 -24.77 8.89
CA ASN A 399 17.51 -25.19 8.95
C ASN A 399 16.52 -24.13 8.43
N GLN A 400 16.97 -23.27 7.50
CA GLN A 400 16.16 -22.19 6.95
C GLN A 400 15.88 -22.36 5.45
N ASP A 401 16.03 -23.57 4.90
CA ASP A 401 15.91 -23.77 3.44
C ASP A 401 14.50 -23.43 2.89
N ASP A 402 13.47 -23.58 3.73
CA ASP A 402 12.06 -23.28 3.41
C ASP A 402 11.67 -21.81 3.64
N VAL A 403 12.60 -20.97 4.12
CA VAL A 403 12.36 -19.54 4.33
C VAL A 403 12.01 -18.87 3.01
N ILE A 404 10.85 -18.20 2.95
CA ILE A 404 10.37 -17.49 1.77
C ILE A 404 11.06 -16.13 1.70
N LEU A 405 11.79 -15.88 0.61
CA LEU A 405 12.44 -14.61 0.32
C LEU A 405 11.60 -13.70 -0.57
N ASP A 406 10.73 -14.29 -1.40
CA ASP A 406 9.80 -13.62 -2.33
C ASP A 406 8.78 -14.65 -2.87
N ASP A 407 7.79 -14.24 -3.65
CA ASP A 407 6.62 -15.02 -4.10
C ASP A 407 6.94 -16.44 -4.62
N TYR A 408 8.12 -16.63 -5.21
CA TYR A 408 8.57 -17.91 -5.76
C TYR A 408 9.92 -18.39 -5.21
N ALA A 409 10.56 -17.58 -4.36
CA ALA A 409 11.94 -17.72 -3.96
C ALA A 409 12.03 -18.22 -2.51
N THR A 410 12.70 -19.35 -2.28
CA THR A 410 13.08 -19.80 -0.94
C THR A 410 14.59 -19.73 -0.74
N LEU A 411 15.04 -19.54 0.50
CA LEU A 411 16.46 -19.42 0.85
C LEU A 411 17.28 -20.62 0.38
N GLY A 412 16.71 -21.83 0.49
CA GLY A 412 17.36 -23.07 0.05
C GLY A 412 17.73 -23.10 -1.43
N LYS A 413 17.02 -22.33 -2.28
CA LYS A 413 17.37 -22.21 -3.71
C LYS A 413 18.68 -21.44 -3.94
N PHE A 414 19.06 -20.56 -3.01
CA PHE A 414 20.24 -19.70 -3.15
C PHE A 414 21.44 -20.15 -2.31
N LYS A 415 21.20 -21.05 -1.36
CA LYS A 415 22.21 -21.55 -0.43
C LYS A 415 23.01 -22.71 -1.04
N SER A 416 24.32 -22.74 -0.80
CA SER A 416 25.12 -23.92 -1.12
C SER A 416 24.73 -25.11 -0.21
N PRO A 417 24.55 -26.33 -0.75
CA PRO A 417 24.25 -27.52 0.05
C PRO A 417 25.33 -27.85 1.09
N SER A 418 26.57 -27.43 0.87
CA SER A 418 27.70 -27.73 1.74
C SER A 418 27.94 -26.66 2.83
N SER A 419 27.25 -25.52 2.73
CA SER A 419 27.48 -24.36 3.59
C SER A 419 26.30 -24.08 4.50
N ARG A 420 26.61 -23.81 5.78
CA ARG A 420 25.65 -23.22 6.72
C ARG A 420 25.36 -21.75 6.39
N TYR A 421 26.39 -21.02 5.96
CA TYR A 421 26.34 -19.58 5.77
C TYR A 421 26.19 -19.22 4.30
N LEU A 422 25.49 -18.13 4.01
CA LEU A 422 25.34 -17.65 2.64
C LEU A 422 25.28 -16.12 2.55
N ARG A 423 25.52 -15.61 1.34
CA ARG A 423 25.18 -14.25 0.93
C ARG A 423 24.13 -14.33 -0.17
N VAL A 424 23.17 -13.42 -0.17
CA VAL A 424 22.16 -13.35 -1.23
C VAL A 424 21.73 -11.90 -1.45
N SER A 425 21.80 -11.44 -2.69
CA SER A 425 21.35 -10.10 -3.06
C SER A 425 19.84 -10.08 -3.31
N PRO A 426 19.11 -9.08 -2.78
CA PRO A 426 17.68 -8.89 -3.09
C PRO A 426 17.40 -8.75 -4.59
N LEU A 427 18.33 -8.19 -5.36
CA LEU A 427 18.19 -8.05 -6.81
C LEU A 427 18.11 -9.42 -7.50
N ILE A 428 18.92 -10.39 -7.03
CA ILE A 428 18.94 -11.75 -7.56
C ILE A 428 17.65 -12.50 -7.23
N VAL A 429 17.15 -12.34 -6.00
CA VAL A 429 15.87 -12.90 -5.57
C VAL A 429 14.73 -12.36 -6.45
N LYS A 430 14.62 -11.04 -6.60
CA LYS A 430 13.59 -10.40 -7.43
C LYS A 430 13.68 -10.82 -8.89
N CYS A 431 14.89 -10.91 -9.44
CA CYS A 431 15.12 -11.41 -10.80
C CYS A 431 14.61 -12.84 -10.98
N TYR A 432 14.89 -13.74 -10.02
CA TYR A 432 14.38 -15.12 -10.05
C TYR A 432 12.85 -15.16 -10.01
N SER A 433 12.23 -14.43 -9.07
CA SER A 433 10.77 -14.38 -8.94
C SER A 433 10.10 -13.85 -10.20
N ALA A 434 10.65 -12.81 -10.84
CA ALA A 434 10.12 -12.27 -12.09
C ALA A 434 10.20 -13.27 -13.26
N LEU A 435 11.23 -14.13 -13.27
CA LEU A 435 11.36 -15.21 -14.25
C LEU A 435 10.35 -16.33 -13.99
N GLN A 436 10.21 -16.77 -12.73
CA GLN A 436 9.28 -17.83 -12.38
C GLN A 436 7.82 -17.40 -12.59
N ALA A 437 7.47 -16.16 -12.20
CA ALA A 437 6.15 -15.58 -12.40
C ALA A 437 5.71 -15.61 -13.88
N TYR A 438 6.64 -15.37 -14.82
CA TYR A 438 6.34 -15.45 -16.25
C TYR A 438 5.92 -16.86 -16.67
N TYR A 439 6.60 -17.89 -16.17
CA TYR A 439 6.26 -19.28 -16.52
C TYR A 439 5.00 -19.78 -15.81
N VAL A 440 4.70 -19.28 -14.60
CA VAL A 440 3.41 -19.54 -13.92
C VAL A 440 2.26 -18.92 -14.70
N GLU A 441 2.40 -17.68 -15.18
CA GLU A 441 1.40 -17.05 -16.03
C GLU A 441 1.24 -17.81 -17.36
N TRP A 442 2.35 -18.30 -17.92
CA TRP A 442 2.34 -19.10 -19.14
C TRP A 442 1.65 -20.46 -18.94
N GLU A 443 1.85 -21.11 -17.79
CA GLU A 443 1.15 -22.33 -17.38
C GLU A 443 -0.35 -22.10 -17.31
N ASN A 444 -0.81 -21.03 -16.65
CA ASN A 444 -2.21 -20.67 -16.57
C ASN A 444 -2.89 -20.50 -17.95
N ARG A 445 -2.11 -20.13 -18.98
CA ARG A 445 -2.60 -19.94 -20.35
C ARG A 445 -2.54 -21.20 -21.20
N THR A 446 -1.53 -22.04 -21.01
CA THR A 446 -1.21 -23.16 -21.92
C THR A 446 -1.46 -24.54 -21.32
N GLY A 447 -1.63 -24.64 -20.00
CA GLY A 447 -1.74 -25.89 -19.26
C GLY A 447 -0.42 -26.67 -19.14
N HIS A 448 0.70 -26.08 -19.55
CA HIS A 448 2.03 -26.68 -19.46
C HIS A 448 2.84 -26.01 -18.35
N SER A 449 3.32 -26.78 -17.38
CA SER A 449 4.15 -26.27 -16.31
C SER A 449 5.63 -26.28 -16.71
N ILE A 450 6.29 -25.12 -16.57
CA ILE A 450 7.74 -24.98 -16.70
C ILE A 450 8.24 -24.33 -15.40
N GLU A 451 9.21 -24.96 -14.77
CA GLU A 451 9.88 -24.40 -13.59
C GLU A 451 11.28 -23.92 -13.96
N VAL A 452 11.63 -22.72 -13.48
CA VAL A 452 13.00 -22.22 -13.50
C VAL A 452 13.72 -22.78 -12.28
N SER A 453 14.72 -23.62 -12.52
CA SER A 453 15.54 -24.21 -11.45
C SER A 453 16.81 -23.38 -11.24
N VAL A 454 17.09 -23.05 -9.98
CA VAL A 454 18.38 -22.48 -9.57
C VAL A 454 19.33 -23.65 -9.32
N GLU A 455 20.29 -23.84 -10.21
CA GLU A 455 21.30 -24.90 -10.10
C GLU A 455 22.34 -24.55 -9.03
N ARG A 456 22.79 -23.30 -9.05
CA ARG A 456 23.77 -22.72 -8.11
C ARG A 456 23.52 -21.23 -7.97
N ALA A 457 23.80 -20.67 -6.80
CA ALA A 457 23.82 -19.22 -6.60
C ALA A 457 25.01 -18.82 -5.72
N PHE A 458 24.84 -18.79 -4.39
CA PHE A 458 25.95 -18.57 -3.48
C PHE A 458 26.91 -19.76 -3.48
N LEU A 459 28.21 -19.47 -3.54
CA LEU A 459 29.28 -20.44 -3.35
C LEU A 459 30.22 -19.97 -2.25
N THR A 460 30.74 -20.90 -1.47
CA THR A 460 31.90 -20.62 -0.60
C THR A 460 33.14 -20.33 -1.46
N THR A 461 34.14 -19.67 -0.86
CA THR A 461 35.44 -19.38 -1.51
C THR A 461 36.07 -20.67 -2.04
N GLU A 462 36.01 -21.75 -1.26
CA GLU A 462 36.52 -23.08 -1.60
C GLU A 462 35.77 -23.70 -2.79
N GLU A 463 34.43 -23.67 -2.77
CA GLU A 463 33.62 -24.19 -3.88
C GLU A 463 33.82 -23.41 -5.17
N ARG A 464 33.90 -22.08 -5.08
CA ARG A 464 34.21 -21.21 -6.21
C ARG A 464 35.55 -21.62 -6.84
N ASP A 465 36.60 -21.73 -6.04
CA ASP A 465 37.96 -22.02 -6.54
C ASP A 465 38.09 -23.39 -7.20
N ILE A 466 37.24 -24.34 -6.80
CA ILE A 466 37.13 -25.66 -7.42
C ILE A 466 36.37 -25.60 -8.75
N LEU A 467 35.31 -24.78 -8.82
CA LEU A 467 34.31 -24.82 -9.90
C LEU A 467 34.53 -23.78 -11.00
N ILE A 468 35.19 -22.67 -10.69
CA ILE A 468 35.30 -21.49 -11.54
C ILE A 468 36.77 -21.04 -11.58
N GLY A 469 37.36 -21.03 -12.78
CA GLY A 469 38.71 -20.53 -12.97
C GLY A 469 38.81 -19.02 -12.69
N VAL A 470 39.96 -18.58 -12.19
CA VAL A 470 40.24 -17.16 -11.84
C VAL A 470 39.98 -16.16 -12.97
N ASP A 471 40.15 -16.58 -14.24
CA ASP A 471 39.94 -15.74 -15.41
C ASP A 471 38.48 -15.75 -15.92
N ASP A 472 37.60 -16.56 -15.31
CA ASP A 472 36.20 -16.66 -15.72
C ASP A 472 35.42 -15.40 -15.27
N PRO A 473 34.61 -14.77 -16.15
CA PRO A 473 33.80 -13.60 -15.80
C PRO A 473 32.82 -13.80 -14.64
N ARG A 474 32.57 -15.05 -14.22
CA ARG A 474 31.73 -15.40 -13.07
C ARG A 474 32.48 -15.42 -11.75
N TYR A 475 33.82 -15.37 -11.74
CA TYR A 475 34.62 -15.76 -10.57
C TYR A 475 34.18 -15.08 -9.27
N LEU A 476 33.92 -13.77 -9.27
CA LEU A 476 33.63 -13.03 -8.03
C LEU A 476 32.16 -13.07 -7.58
N SER A 477 31.20 -13.03 -8.50
CA SER A 477 29.79 -12.77 -8.14
C SER A 477 29.13 -13.82 -7.23
N PRO A 478 29.42 -15.14 -7.35
CA PRO A 478 28.83 -16.17 -6.49
C PRO A 478 29.19 -16.01 -5.00
N VAL A 479 30.44 -15.65 -4.68
CA VAL A 479 30.87 -15.48 -3.27
C VAL A 479 30.29 -14.21 -2.63
N LEU A 480 29.84 -13.27 -3.46
CA LEU A 480 29.13 -12.04 -3.05
C LEU A 480 27.61 -12.24 -2.96
N GLY A 481 27.08 -13.39 -3.40
CA GLY A 481 25.63 -13.61 -3.46
C GLY A 481 24.94 -12.80 -4.56
N LEU A 482 25.69 -12.37 -5.57
CA LEU A 482 25.23 -11.51 -6.67
C LEU A 482 24.90 -12.28 -7.95
N SER A 483 24.86 -13.61 -7.91
CA SER A 483 24.62 -14.40 -9.11
C SER A 483 23.81 -15.67 -8.88
N MET A 484 23.31 -16.20 -10.00
CA MET A 484 22.65 -17.49 -10.08
C MET A 484 22.85 -18.15 -11.43
N GLU A 485 22.90 -19.48 -11.42
CA GLU A 485 22.88 -20.36 -12.59
C GLU A 485 21.50 -20.99 -12.71
N LEU A 486 20.87 -20.80 -13.86
CA LEU A 486 19.49 -21.13 -14.11
C LEU A 486 19.36 -22.21 -15.18
N SER A 487 18.47 -23.17 -14.95
CA SER A 487 18.03 -24.14 -15.95
C SER A 487 16.50 -24.18 -16.03
N LEU A 488 15.96 -24.93 -16.99
CA LEU A 488 14.52 -25.19 -17.08
C LEU A 488 14.27 -26.64 -16.72
N ASN A 489 13.44 -26.86 -15.71
CA ASN A 489 12.90 -28.17 -15.40
C ASN A 489 11.68 -28.45 -16.27
N LEU A 490 11.87 -29.31 -17.29
CA LEU A 490 10.84 -29.67 -18.27
C LEU A 490 10.12 -30.99 -17.95
N SER A 491 10.32 -31.54 -16.75
CA SER A 491 9.78 -32.85 -16.36
C SER A 491 8.24 -32.92 -16.37
N LEU A 492 7.55 -31.79 -16.28
CA LEU A 492 6.10 -31.67 -16.25
C LEU A 492 5.46 -31.35 -17.62
N VAL A 493 6.27 -31.19 -18.67
CA VAL A 493 5.78 -30.89 -20.02
C VAL A 493 5.34 -32.18 -20.72
N SER A 494 4.07 -32.56 -20.56
CA SER A 494 3.48 -33.68 -21.31
C SER A 494 3.27 -33.30 -22.78
N GLY A 495 3.75 -34.14 -23.72
CA GLY A 495 3.49 -33.97 -25.17
C GLY A 495 4.70 -33.84 -26.10
N GLY A 496 5.90 -34.26 -25.70
CA GLY A 496 7.04 -34.37 -26.63
C GLY A 496 7.91 -33.11 -26.80
N ALA A 497 7.71 -32.08 -25.97
CA ALA A 497 8.58 -30.90 -25.94
C ALA A 497 9.78 -31.05 -24.97
N SER A 498 10.07 -32.26 -24.47
CA SER A 498 11.20 -32.56 -23.59
C SER A 498 12.58 -32.32 -24.23
N SER A 499 12.64 -32.01 -25.53
CA SER A 499 13.87 -31.72 -26.27
C SER A 499 13.91 -30.31 -26.89
N GLY A 500 13.02 -29.39 -26.49
CA GLY A 500 12.66 -28.25 -27.34
C GLY A 500 12.80 -26.83 -26.78
N TYR A 501 13.00 -26.60 -25.48
CA TYR A 501 13.18 -25.22 -24.97
C TYR A 501 14.67 -24.85 -25.00
N PRO A 502 15.12 -24.01 -25.94
CA PRO A 502 16.52 -23.67 -25.99
C PRO A 502 16.84 -22.71 -24.85
N LEU A 503 17.98 -22.90 -24.19
CA LEU A 503 18.53 -21.99 -23.17
C LEU A 503 18.65 -20.55 -23.69
N THR A 504 18.70 -20.37 -25.02
CA THR A 504 18.66 -19.07 -25.69
C THR A 504 17.34 -18.32 -25.41
N SER A 505 16.21 -19.01 -25.29
CA SER A 505 14.92 -18.39 -24.89
C SER A 505 14.95 -17.94 -23.44
N LEU A 506 15.48 -18.76 -22.52
CA LEU A 506 15.67 -18.36 -21.12
C LEU A 506 16.59 -17.14 -21.01
N ALA A 507 17.68 -17.11 -21.77
CA ALA A 507 18.62 -15.98 -21.80
C ALA A 507 17.96 -14.67 -22.26
N LYS A 508 17.08 -14.71 -23.28
CA LYS A 508 16.29 -13.53 -23.70
C LYS A 508 15.35 -13.06 -22.61
N LEU A 509 14.65 -14.01 -21.99
CA LEU A 509 13.70 -13.69 -20.94
C LEU A 509 14.42 -13.09 -19.71
N ALA A 510 15.58 -13.62 -19.35
CA ALA A 510 16.45 -13.08 -18.31
C ALA A 510 16.80 -11.60 -18.58
N ILE A 511 17.15 -11.23 -19.81
CA ILE A 511 17.38 -9.81 -20.14
C ILE A 511 16.13 -8.96 -19.93
N ILE A 512 14.98 -9.43 -20.43
CA ILE A 512 13.72 -8.67 -20.38
C ILE A 512 13.22 -8.48 -18.94
N LYS A 513 13.40 -9.49 -18.09
CA LYS A 513 12.90 -9.49 -16.71
C LYS A 513 13.90 -8.93 -15.71
N CYS A 514 15.16 -9.36 -15.79
CA CYS A 514 16.17 -8.99 -14.81
C CYS A 514 16.92 -7.71 -15.17
N GLY A 515 17.02 -7.36 -16.45
CA GLY A 515 17.69 -6.13 -16.88
C GLY A 515 17.14 -4.87 -16.19
N PRO A 516 15.81 -4.61 -16.24
CA PRO A 516 15.20 -3.50 -15.53
C PRO A 516 15.39 -3.58 -14.01
N ILE A 517 15.23 -4.76 -13.41
CA ILE A 517 15.39 -4.97 -11.96
C ILE A 517 16.80 -4.58 -11.50
N PHE A 518 17.84 -4.97 -12.24
CA PHE A 518 19.21 -4.62 -11.89
C PHE A 518 19.47 -3.13 -12.11
N GLN A 519 18.96 -2.56 -13.21
CA GLN A 519 19.12 -1.13 -13.50
C GLN A 519 18.46 -0.24 -12.43
N ASP A 520 17.25 -0.59 -12.01
CA ASP A 520 16.53 0.11 -10.93
C ASP A 520 17.30 -0.01 -9.60
N GLY A 521 18.03 -1.12 -9.41
CA GLY A 521 18.97 -1.33 -8.31
C GLY A 521 20.36 -0.68 -8.49
N GLY A 522 20.55 0.15 -9.51
CA GLY A 522 21.82 0.83 -9.78
C GLY A 522 22.93 -0.05 -10.40
N MET A 523 22.60 -1.28 -10.80
CA MET A 523 23.54 -2.27 -11.34
C MET A 523 23.21 -2.59 -12.81
N ALA A 524 24.19 -3.08 -13.54
CA ALA A 524 23.99 -3.69 -14.85
C ALA A 524 23.93 -5.23 -14.74
N MET A 525 23.61 -5.88 -15.85
CA MET A 525 23.46 -7.34 -15.93
C MET A 525 24.65 -8.02 -16.59
N GLY A 526 25.16 -9.10 -16.00
CA GLY A 526 25.95 -10.09 -16.72
C GLY A 526 25.09 -11.28 -17.12
N LEU A 527 25.32 -11.78 -18.33
CA LEU A 527 24.59 -12.91 -18.90
C LEU A 527 25.57 -13.89 -19.56
N GLY A 528 25.65 -15.09 -19.03
CA GLY A 528 26.43 -16.20 -19.56
C GLY A 528 25.54 -17.30 -20.14
N ILE A 529 25.83 -17.79 -21.35
CA ILE A 529 25.08 -18.91 -21.96
C ILE A 529 25.97 -20.15 -22.07
N TYR A 530 25.69 -21.15 -21.25
CA TYR A 530 26.42 -22.41 -21.16
C TYR A 530 25.61 -23.56 -21.75
N SER A 531 26.23 -24.74 -21.87
CA SER A 531 25.60 -25.90 -22.53
C SER A 531 24.37 -26.42 -21.80
N SER A 532 24.29 -26.24 -20.48
CA SER A 532 23.20 -26.75 -19.63
C SER A 532 22.53 -25.70 -18.75
N MET A 533 23.02 -24.46 -18.75
CA MET A 533 22.50 -23.39 -17.88
C MET A 533 22.68 -22.00 -18.49
N VAL A 534 21.92 -21.05 -17.96
CA VAL A 534 22.08 -19.61 -18.17
C VAL A 534 22.57 -19.00 -16.86
N TYR A 535 23.72 -18.33 -16.90
CA TYR A 535 24.26 -17.59 -15.77
C TYR A 535 23.75 -16.14 -15.80
N VAL A 536 23.30 -15.64 -14.67
CA VAL A 536 22.85 -14.26 -14.48
C VAL A 536 23.50 -13.68 -13.23
N ASP A 537 24.03 -12.46 -13.33
CA ASP A 537 24.53 -11.73 -12.17
C ASP A 537 24.34 -10.21 -12.29
N ALA A 538 24.33 -9.55 -11.13
CA ALA A 538 24.38 -8.10 -11.03
C ALA A 538 25.86 -7.64 -10.99
N ARG A 539 26.20 -6.61 -11.78
CA ARG A 539 27.57 -6.10 -11.93
C ARG A 539 27.59 -4.66 -12.47
N ASP A 540 28.75 -4.01 -12.49
CA ASP A 540 28.86 -2.59 -12.87
C ASP A 540 28.56 -2.29 -14.36
N SER A 541 28.75 -3.27 -15.24
CA SER A 541 28.58 -3.07 -16.68
C SER A 541 27.93 -4.26 -17.37
N PHE A 542 27.08 -3.97 -18.36
CA PHE A 542 26.39 -5.01 -19.08
C PHE A 542 27.37 -5.85 -19.90
N LYS A 543 27.34 -7.17 -19.71
CA LYS A 543 28.23 -8.09 -20.43
C LYS A 543 27.52 -9.37 -20.79
N VAL A 544 27.64 -9.79 -22.05
CA VAL A 544 27.18 -11.08 -22.54
C VAL A 544 28.37 -11.93 -22.94
N TRP A 545 28.42 -13.17 -22.49
CA TRP A 545 29.37 -14.17 -22.99
C TRP A 545 28.65 -15.48 -23.27
N ASN A 546 29.06 -16.16 -24.34
CA ASN A 546 28.38 -17.35 -24.83
C ASN A 546 29.39 -18.46 -25.14
N PRO A 547 29.99 -19.07 -24.09
CA PRO A 547 30.97 -20.13 -24.25
C PRO A 547 30.38 -21.40 -24.87
N SER A 548 29.07 -21.61 -24.76
CA SER A 548 28.41 -22.77 -25.40
C SER A 548 28.40 -22.71 -26.93
N GLY A 549 28.55 -21.52 -27.50
CA GLY A 549 28.35 -21.30 -28.93
C GLY A 549 26.89 -21.46 -29.39
N SER A 550 25.93 -21.55 -28.46
CA SER A 550 24.52 -21.77 -28.77
C SER A 550 23.83 -20.47 -29.19
N TYR A 551 23.10 -20.49 -30.31
CA TYR A 551 22.28 -19.36 -30.76
C TYR A 551 20.92 -19.87 -31.27
N SER A 552 19.92 -19.00 -31.26
CA SER A 552 18.62 -19.35 -31.85
C SER A 552 18.75 -19.55 -33.36
N SER A 553 17.97 -20.45 -33.95
CA SER A 553 17.93 -20.69 -35.41
C SER A 553 17.58 -19.45 -36.24
N SER A 554 17.11 -18.37 -35.60
CA SER A 554 16.87 -17.07 -36.22
C SER A 554 18.15 -16.26 -36.51
N TYR A 555 19.33 -16.72 -36.10
CA TYR A 555 20.61 -16.02 -36.28
C TYR A 555 21.63 -16.93 -36.97
N THR A 556 22.62 -16.32 -37.63
CA THR A 556 23.62 -17.03 -38.43
C THR A 556 24.96 -17.22 -37.72
N SER A 557 25.16 -16.56 -36.57
CA SER A 557 26.37 -16.70 -35.74
C SER A 557 26.12 -16.32 -34.28
N VAL A 558 27.02 -16.78 -33.40
CA VAL A 558 27.07 -16.41 -31.98
C VAL A 558 27.27 -14.90 -31.81
N THR A 559 28.11 -14.29 -32.65
CA THR A 559 28.37 -12.85 -32.63
C THR A 559 27.10 -12.06 -32.89
N GLU A 560 26.35 -12.43 -33.94
CA GLU A 560 25.08 -11.79 -34.29
C GLU A 560 24.06 -11.92 -33.16
N TYR A 561 24.00 -13.10 -32.53
CA TYR A 561 23.12 -13.35 -31.40
C TYR A 561 23.48 -12.51 -30.17
N ASN A 562 24.77 -12.40 -29.85
CA ASN A 562 25.24 -11.57 -28.74
C ASN A 562 24.97 -10.08 -29.00
N THR A 563 25.16 -9.59 -30.23
CA THR A 563 24.78 -8.22 -30.62
C THR A 563 23.28 -7.98 -30.42
N TYR A 564 22.45 -8.95 -30.79
CA TYR A 564 21.01 -8.88 -30.52
C TYR A 564 20.71 -8.80 -29.03
N LEU A 565 21.32 -9.64 -28.20
CA LEU A 565 21.13 -9.62 -26.74
C LEU A 565 21.52 -8.26 -26.14
N THR A 566 22.61 -7.64 -26.62
CA THR A 566 22.98 -6.28 -26.22
C THR A 566 21.93 -5.25 -26.62
N SER A 567 21.42 -5.31 -27.85
CA SER A 567 20.36 -4.40 -28.29
C SER A 567 19.06 -4.60 -27.49
N LEU A 568 18.75 -5.85 -27.13
CA LEU A 568 17.59 -6.19 -26.33
C LEU A 568 17.72 -5.65 -24.91
N TYR A 569 18.91 -5.73 -24.31
CA TYR A 569 19.18 -5.12 -23.01
C TYR A 569 18.98 -3.61 -23.06
N SER A 570 19.58 -2.93 -24.04
CA SER A 570 19.37 -1.48 -24.22
C SER A 570 17.91 -1.10 -24.45
N ALA A 571 17.12 -1.94 -25.14
CA ALA A 571 15.69 -1.68 -25.33
C ALA A 571 14.89 -1.92 -24.03
N ALA A 572 15.23 -2.96 -23.28
CA ALA A 572 14.59 -3.27 -22.00
C ALA A 572 14.87 -2.19 -20.93
N THR A 573 16.05 -1.58 -20.97
CA THR A 573 16.56 -0.60 -20.00
C THR A 573 16.47 0.86 -20.45
N GLY A 574 16.26 1.10 -21.76
CA GLY A 574 16.37 2.42 -22.40
C GLY A 574 15.12 3.31 -22.39
N ASN A 575 13.98 2.82 -21.89
CA ASN A 575 12.73 3.60 -21.83
C ASN A 575 12.71 4.70 -20.76
N ILE A 576 13.81 4.93 -20.04
CA ILE A 576 13.91 5.98 -19.00
C ILE A 576 14.55 7.28 -19.55
N GLN A 577 15.27 7.26 -20.68
CA GLN A 577 16.01 8.44 -21.16
C GLN A 577 15.35 9.28 -22.28
N GLN A 578 14.31 8.80 -22.98
CA GLN A 578 13.71 9.56 -24.10
C GLN A 578 12.56 10.51 -23.73
N SER A 579 12.12 10.59 -22.47
CA SER A 579 11.08 11.54 -22.05
C SER A 579 11.61 12.91 -21.60
N VAL A 580 12.94 13.09 -21.52
CA VAL A 580 13.57 14.30 -20.93
C VAL A 580 14.06 15.31 -21.98
N GLU A 581 14.28 14.94 -23.25
CA GLU A 581 14.81 15.88 -24.26
C GLU A 581 13.84 16.35 -25.36
N ALA A 582 12.59 15.85 -25.41
CA ALA A 582 11.62 16.26 -26.44
C ALA A 582 10.61 17.34 -25.96
N ARG A 583 11.02 18.27 -25.09
CA ARG A 583 10.27 19.50 -24.79
C ARG A 583 11.13 20.75 -24.95
N GLY A 584 11.67 20.91 -26.14
CA GLY A 584 12.21 22.16 -26.62
C GLY A 584 12.22 22.13 -28.14
N VAL A 585 11.61 23.14 -28.76
CA VAL A 585 11.57 23.41 -30.21
C VAL A 585 10.42 22.74 -30.98
N CYS A 586 9.41 23.56 -31.30
CA CYS A 586 8.52 23.32 -32.44
C CYS A 586 9.35 23.36 -33.73
N GLY A 587 9.39 22.24 -34.47
CA GLY A 587 9.93 22.15 -35.81
C GLY A 587 9.17 21.11 -36.61
N THR A 588 8.71 21.48 -37.79
CA THR A 588 7.89 20.70 -38.73
C THR A 588 8.49 19.33 -39.07
N VAL A 589 7.67 18.28 -38.99
CA VAL A 589 7.97 16.92 -39.46
C VAL A 589 7.62 16.84 -40.94
N ASP A 590 8.62 16.54 -41.78
CA ASP A 590 8.44 15.85 -43.05
C ASP A 590 9.38 14.64 -43.05
N SER A 591 8.79 13.44 -43.00
CA SER A 591 9.18 12.27 -43.81
C SER A 591 8.45 11.02 -43.31
N GLU A 592 7.43 10.64 -44.08
CA GLU A 592 7.00 9.26 -44.23
C GLU A 592 8.22 8.39 -44.61
N SER A 593 8.60 7.42 -43.76
CA SER A 593 9.08 6.08 -44.14
C SER A 593 9.88 5.38 -43.03
N ALA A 594 9.22 4.87 -41.98
CA ALA A 594 9.78 3.78 -41.14
C ALA A 594 8.69 3.13 -40.26
N LEU A 595 7.53 2.83 -40.85
CA LEU A 595 6.46 2.05 -40.20
C LEU A 595 5.89 1.07 -41.22
N ARG A 596 6.62 -0.03 -41.51
CA ARG A 596 6.03 -1.28 -42.05
C ARG A 596 6.82 -2.49 -41.56
N SER A 597 6.10 -3.43 -40.94
CA SER A 597 6.55 -4.61 -40.18
C SER A 597 7.15 -4.23 -38.82
N VAL A 598 6.47 -4.41 -37.69
CA VAL A 598 5.90 -5.66 -37.18
C VAL A 598 4.57 -5.35 -36.51
N GLY A 599 3.49 -5.59 -37.24
CA GLY A 599 2.13 -5.50 -36.72
C GLY A 599 1.32 -6.61 -37.35
N THR A 600 1.17 -7.73 -36.64
CA THR A 600 -0.01 -8.62 -36.64
C THR A 600 0.33 -9.92 -35.90
N LEU A 601 -0.02 -9.99 -34.62
CA LEU A 601 -0.72 -11.11 -33.99
C LEU A 601 -1.01 -10.72 -32.53
N LEU A 602 -2.22 -11.07 -32.07
CA LEU A 602 -2.82 -10.78 -30.77
C LEU A 602 -3.56 -9.44 -30.64
N SER A 603 -4.60 -9.31 -31.46
CA SER A 603 -5.88 -8.78 -30.98
C SER A 603 -6.90 -9.93 -31.00
N ARG A 604 -7.44 -10.31 -29.82
CA ARG A 604 -8.89 -10.50 -29.57
C ARG A 604 -9.17 -11.15 -28.20
N ASN A 605 -9.97 -10.42 -27.41
CA ASN A 605 -10.74 -10.76 -26.19
C ASN A 605 -9.88 -10.93 -24.92
N ILE A 606 -10.03 -10.15 -23.83
CA ILE A 606 -11.24 -9.79 -23.04
C ILE A 606 -11.10 -8.39 -22.38
N ALA A 607 -12.22 -7.65 -22.26
CA ALA A 607 -12.40 -6.33 -21.61
C ALA A 607 -12.24 -6.41 -20.06
N TRP A 608 -12.06 -5.38 -19.20
CA TRP A 608 -12.54 -4.00 -19.02
C TRP A 608 -11.46 -3.29 -18.16
N TRP A 609 -11.06 -2.02 -18.29
CA TRP A 609 -11.75 -0.75 -17.99
C TRP A 609 -10.91 0.40 -18.62
N THR A 610 -11.55 1.34 -19.30
CA THR A 610 -10.98 2.68 -19.59
C THR A 610 -12.02 3.75 -19.24
N PRO A 611 -11.65 4.84 -18.53
CA PRO A 611 -12.55 5.94 -18.27
C PRO A 611 -12.81 6.72 -19.57
N THR A 612 -14.08 6.78 -19.95
CA THR A 612 -14.56 7.57 -21.09
C THR A 612 -14.62 9.04 -20.70
N ILE A 613 -13.79 9.88 -21.32
CA ILE A 613 -14.01 11.33 -21.37
C ILE A 613 -15.16 11.56 -22.36
N GLN A 614 -16.33 11.97 -21.87
CA GLN A 614 -17.39 12.50 -22.72
C GLN A 614 -17.03 13.91 -23.19
N CYS A 615 -16.63 14.03 -24.46
CA CYS A 615 -16.71 15.30 -25.18
C CYS A 615 -18.17 15.57 -25.57
N ARG A 616 -18.73 16.69 -25.12
CA ARG A 616 -20.04 17.19 -25.60
C ARG A 616 -19.96 17.49 -27.10
N PRO A 617 -21.03 17.20 -27.89
CA PRO A 617 -21.11 17.64 -29.26
C PRO A 617 -21.47 19.13 -29.32
N VAL A 618 -20.61 19.92 -29.95
CA VAL A 618 -21.01 21.24 -30.46
C VAL A 618 -21.70 21.01 -31.80
N THR A 619 -22.95 21.43 -31.87
CA THR A 619 -23.83 21.42 -33.04
C THR A 619 -23.17 21.98 -34.30
N ARG A 620 -23.27 21.23 -35.41
CA ARG A 620 -23.14 21.74 -36.78
C ARG A 620 -24.11 22.90 -36.99
N ARG A 621 -23.60 24.08 -37.37
CA ARG A 621 -24.27 24.94 -38.35
C ARG A 621 -23.48 24.94 -39.65
N THR A 622 -24.21 24.55 -40.67
CA THR A 622 -23.97 24.55 -42.10
C THR A 622 -23.30 25.83 -42.59
N LEU A 623 -22.28 25.70 -43.45
CA LEU A 623 -22.23 26.45 -44.70
C LEU A 623 -21.32 25.71 -45.70
N GLN A 624 -21.97 25.34 -46.80
CA GLN A 624 -21.42 24.74 -48.00
C GLN A 624 -20.65 25.76 -48.84
N LEU A 625 -19.69 25.23 -49.62
CA LEU A 625 -19.31 25.58 -51.00
C LEU A 625 -18.90 27.05 -51.31
N TYR A 626 -17.68 27.26 -51.83
CA TYR A 626 -17.43 27.46 -53.29
C TYR A 626 -15.94 27.80 -53.60
N SER A 627 -15.43 27.07 -54.61
CA SER A 627 -14.46 27.43 -55.67
C SER A 627 -13.37 28.52 -55.50
N ARG A 628 -12.10 28.07 -55.62
CA ARG A 628 -11.10 28.34 -56.70
C ARG A 628 -10.61 29.80 -56.98
N PRO A 629 -9.49 29.99 -57.73
CA PRO A 629 -8.24 30.61 -57.22
C PRO A 629 -7.78 31.86 -58.03
N LEU A 630 -6.63 32.47 -57.65
CA LEU A 630 -5.63 33.22 -58.48
C LEU A 630 -4.77 34.06 -57.50
N SER A 631 -3.46 33.85 -57.31
CA SER A 631 -2.27 34.12 -58.15
C SER A 631 -1.52 35.40 -57.75
N LEU A 632 -0.20 35.23 -57.63
CA LEU A 632 0.87 36.16 -58.06
C LEU A 632 1.25 37.37 -57.17
N THR A 633 2.43 37.20 -56.53
CA THR A 633 3.67 38.00 -56.66
C THR A 633 3.88 39.37 -55.99
N HIS A 634 5.02 39.40 -55.28
CA HIS A 634 6.14 40.35 -55.29
C HIS A 634 6.14 41.68 -54.50
N THR A 635 7.14 41.73 -53.60
CA THR A 635 8.17 42.79 -53.35
C THR A 635 7.87 44.12 -52.66
N LEU A 636 8.74 44.41 -51.67
CA LEU A 636 9.58 45.61 -51.41
C LEU A 636 9.54 45.99 -49.91
N SER A 637 10.63 45.82 -49.15
CA SER A 637 11.79 46.73 -48.99
C SER A 637 11.47 48.05 -48.29
N THR A 638 12.05 48.26 -47.10
CA THR A 638 12.62 49.56 -46.67
C THR A 638 13.68 49.37 -45.59
N LEU A 639 14.88 49.85 -45.90
CA LEU A 639 16.04 50.08 -45.02
C LEU A 639 15.80 51.28 -44.10
N ILE A 640 16.36 51.28 -42.88
CA ILE A 640 17.21 52.37 -42.32
C ILE A 640 18.23 51.77 -41.31
N THR A 641 19.53 51.89 -41.62
CA THR A 641 20.71 51.94 -40.72
C THR A 641 21.22 53.41 -40.70
N PRO A 642 22.32 53.87 -40.01
CA PRO A 642 23.43 53.15 -39.36
C PRO A 642 24.11 53.80 -38.10
N ARG A 643 25.06 53.08 -37.48
CA ARG A 643 26.44 53.45 -37.01
C ARG A 643 26.83 52.60 -35.78
N ALA A 644 27.79 51.68 -35.86
CA ALA A 644 29.28 51.83 -35.83
C ALA A 644 29.76 52.39 -34.47
N THR A 645 30.77 51.90 -33.73
CA THR A 645 31.89 50.94 -33.83
C THR A 645 32.49 50.93 -32.38
N GLU A 646 33.12 49.92 -31.77
CA GLU A 646 34.52 49.44 -31.86
C GLU A 646 34.83 48.84 -30.47
N GLN A 647 35.22 47.56 -30.37
CA GLN A 647 36.58 47.04 -30.08
C GLN A 647 37.15 47.16 -28.65
N THR A 648 37.32 45.97 -28.05
CA THR A 648 38.53 45.42 -27.36
C THR A 648 39.09 46.08 -26.09
N ASN A 649 39.07 45.35 -24.96
CA ASN A 649 40.24 44.66 -24.35
C ASN A 649 40.00 44.34 -22.85
N ALA A 650 40.31 43.10 -22.47
CA ALA A 650 40.65 42.69 -21.09
C ALA A 650 42.18 42.91 -20.88
N PRO A 651 42.76 42.95 -19.64
CA PRO A 651 42.69 41.89 -18.63
C PRO A 651 42.64 42.36 -17.14
N GLN A 652 42.46 41.39 -16.23
CA GLN A 652 42.57 41.47 -14.75
C GLN A 652 44.02 41.69 -14.24
N PRO A 653 44.40 41.48 -12.95
CA PRO A 653 43.71 41.54 -11.63
C PRO A 653 44.49 42.45 -10.62
N ILE A 654 44.06 42.54 -9.34
CA ILE A 654 44.92 42.46 -8.14
C ILE A 654 44.06 42.45 -6.86
N VAL A 655 44.56 41.70 -5.88
CA VAL A 655 44.01 41.25 -4.60
C VAL A 655 44.36 42.19 -3.43
N SER A 656 43.59 42.06 -2.34
CA SER A 656 43.82 42.42 -0.91
C SER A 656 43.60 43.88 -0.47
N ARG A 657 42.63 44.09 0.42
CA ARG A 657 42.75 43.86 1.86
C ARG A 657 41.39 43.60 2.49
#